data_AF-A0AAW0S131-F1
#
_entry.id   AF-A0AAW0S131-F1
#
_cell.length_a   1.000
_cell.length_b   1.000
_cell.length_c   1.000
_cell.angle_alpha   90.00
_cell.angle_beta   90.00
_cell.angle_gamma   90.00
#
_symmetry.space_group_name_H-M   'P 1'
#
loop_
_entity.id
_entity.type
_entity.pdbx_description
1 polymer ?
#
loop_
_entity_poly.entity_id
_entity_poly.type
_entity_poly.pdbx_seq_one_letter_code
_entity_poly.pdbx_strand_id
1 'polypeptide(L)'
;MAAAVNSSSAFSSMLATSKFTAAGLPPQIDYVIDTITSASPWALLLTLFAMCVVYDQISYFLNKGSIAGPLFKTPFIGPFLESMDPKFEEYHAKWLSGPLSCVSVFHKFVVIASTRDLARKVLNSPAYVKPCVVDVAHKLLGHDNWVFLDGKAHVDFRKGLNGLFTRKALELYLPGQEEVYKTYFERFVNVTKKAGGKPIPFMPEFRELMCAVSCRTFVGHYISDEAVKKIADDYYLITAALELVNFPIIIPYTKTWYGKKAADMVLAEFAKCAAKSKVRMAAGGDVTCIMDAWIIQMIKADRWREAKEKGEDAGEKPSPLLRMFGDYEISQTIFTFLFASQDATSSAATWLFQITAQRPDVLDRIREENLKVRNGDVNAELTMDQLESLTYTRAVVRELLRYRPPVLMVPYLVKKAFPITDSYTVPKGSMLIPTTYLALHDPDVYENPDQFDPDRYYIGDAEEKGAKNYLVFGTGPHYCLGQVYAQLNLALMVGKASVQLDWAHHPTPLSEEIKVFATIFPKDDCPLTFEKRQAEVIMQAIYGFRGSAVVIMAAGAGRGSEHHNTGTSSQRRQLYPNHDSRGPDTNSSRTPPLAHLLSHTTIYNQPTTMASKTAIASAVRAATAARRPAAAAAASCVYARPSASRALMTTAAAAAPAAPTRIFATSIASCRDAAPLLLKSAAVAAGARRYSVDAASPTRIWTFADIQKQLDTNEDKNVVFVDVREPVELRETGKIPGAINIPVTTAVQSLHVPEQEFEEMYGYERPGKDKTLVFYCKAGVRARTAAGLALHAGWTSVGEYRGSWLDWAENQGPVEKVNGGK
;
A
#
# COMPACT_ATOMS: atom_id res chain seq x y z
N MET A 1 -43.18 47.80 50.24
CA MET A 1 -43.37 46.40 50.68
C MET A 1 -42.70 45.49 49.66
N ALA A 2 -42.15 44.36 50.11
CA ALA A 2 -41.70 43.20 49.32
C ALA A 2 -40.64 43.43 48.20
N ALA A 3 -39.45 42.92 48.48
CA ALA A 3 -38.25 42.88 47.65
C ALA A 3 -38.34 42.04 46.37
N ALA A 4 -37.43 42.30 45.42
CA ALA A 4 -36.45 41.28 45.00
C ALA A 4 -35.21 41.91 44.32
N VAL A 5 -34.04 41.44 44.78
CA VAL A 5 -32.68 41.76 44.33
C VAL A 5 -32.49 41.52 42.83
N ASN A 6 -31.76 42.41 42.15
CA ASN A 6 -31.18 42.14 40.83
C ASN A 6 -29.71 42.57 40.80
N SER A 7 -28.82 41.68 41.27
CA SER A 7 -27.38 41.92 41.39
C SER A 7 -26.62 41.22 40.26
N SER A 8 -26.43 41.92 39.14
CA SER A 8 -25.51 41.50 38.08
C SER A 8 -24.06 41.65 38.55
N SER A 9 -23.37 40.55 38.84
CA SER A 9 -21.94 40.56 39.13
C SER A 9 -21.14 40.92 37.87
N ALA A 10 -20.59 42.13 37.85
CA ALA A 10 -19.73 42.59 36.76
C ALA A 10 -18.42 41.80 36.74
N PHE A 11 -18.10 41.17 35.60
CA PHE A 11 -16.75 40.65 35.35
C PHE A 11 -15.88 41.81 34.84
N SER A 12 -15.31 42.59 35.77
CA SER A 12 -14.42 43.70 35.43
C SER A 12 -13.22 43.20 34.63
N SER A 13 -13.08 43.70 33.39
CA SER A 13 -11.87 43.49 32.60
C SER A 13 -10.68 44.16 33.28
N MET A 14 -9.61 43.41 33.56
CA MET A 14 -8.36 43.94 34.13
C MET A 14 -7.59 44.90 33.20
N LEU A 15 -8.08 45.16 31.98
CA LEU A 15 -7.58 46.23 31.12
C LEU A 15 -8.19 47.62 31.41
N ALA A 16 -9.28 47.69 32.19
CA ALA A 16 -9.94 48.96 32.53
C ALA A 16 -9.25 49.75 33.67
N THR A 17 -8.22 49.17 34.32
CA THR A 17 -7.57 49.77 35.49
C THR A 17 -6.06 49.89 35.35
N SER A 18 -5.59 50.36 34.20
CA SER A 18 -4.31 51.06 34.14
C SER A 18 -4.52 52.51 33.71
N LYS A 19 -4.33 53.44 34.66
CA LYS A 19 -3.97 54.81 34.30
C LYS A 19 -2.55 54.76 33.72
N PHE A 20 -2.42 54.37 32.45
CA PHE A 20 -1.25 54.74 31.68
C PHE A 20 -1.35 56.24 31.41
N THR A 21 -0.78 56.99 32.36
CA THR A 21 -0.42 58.40 32.20
C THR A 21 0.27 58.58 30.86
N ALA A 22 -0.03 59.69 30.18
CA ALA A 22 0.49 60.02 28.85
C ALA A 22 2.02 59.87 28.76
N ALA A 23 2.48 58.74 28.25
CA ALA A 23 3.75 58.61 27.57
C ALA A 23 3.43 58.75 26.09
N GLY A 24 3.86 59.83 25.46
CA GLY A 24 3.51 60.14 24.08
C GLY A 24 3.92 59.01 23.15
N LEU A 25 2.94 58.22 22.70
CA LEU A 25 3.14 57.30 21.59
C LEU A 25 3.44 58.15 20.35
N PRO A 26 4.31 57.70 19.42
CA PRO A 26 4.48 58.38 18.15
C PRO A 26 3.12 58.62 17.49
N PRO A 27 2.85 59.78 16.85
CA PRO A 27 1.54 60.11 16.30
C PRO A 27 1.02 59.10 15.25
N GLN A 28 1.93 58.29 14.71
CA GLN A 28 1.65 57.14 13.85
C GLN A 28 0.88 56.02 14.58
N ILE A 29 1.14 55.81 15.87
CA ILE A 29 0.47 54.79 16.69
C ILE A 29 -0.90 55.27 17.15
N ASP A 30 -1.02 56.54 17.58
CA ASP A 30 -2.34 57.12 17.95
C ASP A 30 -3.29 57.11 16.75
N TYR A 31 -2.81 57.46 15.55
CA TYR A 31 -3.57 57.34 14.31
C TYR A 31 -4.04 55.90 14.01
N VAL A 32 -3.18 54.90 14.25
CA VAL A 32 -3.52 53.48 14.07
C VAL A 32 -4.56 53.04 15.11
N ILE A 33 -4.44 53.48 16.36
CA ILE A 33 -5.42 53.17 17.42
C ILE A 33 -6.79 53.78 17.06
N ASP A 34 -6.85 55.05 16.67
CA ASP A 34 -8.09 55.73 16.28
C ASP A 34 -8.72 55.14 15.02
N THR A 35 -7.89 54.75 14.03
CA THR A 35 -8.36 54.04 12.83
C THR A 35 -8.92 52.65 13.17
N ILE A 36 -8.35 51.93 14.14
CA ILE A 36 -8.83 50.60 14.57
C ILE A 36 -10.09 50.71 15.43
N THR A 37 -10.22 51.72 16.29
CA THR A 37 -11.42 51.91 17.15
C THR A 37 -12.60 52.50 16.41
N SER A 38 -12.38 53.24 15.32
CA SER A 38 -13.43 53.76 14.43
C SER A 38 -13.83 52.79 13.30
N ALA A 39 -13.04 51.74 13.04
CA ALA A 39 -13.34 50.75 12.02
C ALA A 39 -14.56 49.88 12.36
N SER A 40 -15.44 49.66 11.39
CA SER A 40 -16.53 48.69 11.55
C SER A 40 -15.98 47.26 11.68
N PRO A 41 -16.71 46.34 12.36
CA PRO A 41 -16.30 44.93 12.45
C PRO A 41 -16.05 44.28 11.09
N TRP A 42 -16.79 44.69 10.05
CA TRP A 42 -16.57 44.26 8.66
C TRP A 42 -15.28 44.81 8.07
N ALA A 43 -14.93 46.08 8.33
CA ALA A 43 -13.65 46.66 7.88
C ALA A 43 -12.46 45.94 8.55
N LEU A 44 -12.55 45.62 9.85
CA LEU A 44 -11.53 44.83 10.55
C LEU A 44 -11.41 43.41 9.97
N LEU A 45 -12.53 42.73 9.71
CA LEU A 45 -12.54 41.38 9.14
C LEU A 45 -11.98 41.34 7.72
N LEU A 46 -12.36 42.28 6.86
CA LEU A 46 -11.84 42.39 5.49
C LEU A 46 -10.36 42.78 5.46
N THR A 47 -9.92 43.65 6.37
CA THR A 47 -8.50 44.00 6.52
C THR A 47 -7.69 42.81 6.98
N LEU A 48 -8.18 42.03 7.96
CA LEU A 48 -7.54 40.79 8.39
C LEU A 48 -7.47 39.76 7.25
N PHE A 49 -8.55 39.58 6.49
CA PHE A 49 -8.56 38.70 5.33
C PHE A 49 -7.55 39.14 4.26
N ALA A 50 -7.49 40.43 3.94
CA ALA A 50 -6.51 40.99 3.01
C ALA A 50 -5.07 40.78 3.50
N MET A 51 -4.78 41.01 4.79
CA MET A 51 -3.48 40.72 5.39
C MET A 51 -3.12 39.23 5.29
N CYS A 52 -4.07 38.32 5.53
CA CYS A 52 -3.88 36.89 5.35
C CYS A 52 -3.58 36.50 3.89
N VAL A 53 -4.26 37.11 2.91
CA VAL A 53 -3.99 36.90 1.47
C VAL A 53 -2.60 37.42 1.10
N VAL A 54 -2.22 38.62 1.56
CA VAL A 54 -0.88 39.19 1.32
C VAL A 54 0.20 38.33 1.94
N TYR A 55 0.03 37.86 3.18
CA TYR A 55 0.94 36.94 3.84
C TYR A 55 1.09 35.62 3.08
N ASP A 56 -0.02 35.04 2.62
CA ASP A 56 -0.07 33.79 1.87
C ASP A 56 0.67 33.90 0.51
N GLN A 57 0.51 35.01 -0.20
CA GLN A 57 1.28 35.30 -1.42
C GLN A 57 2.77 35.54 -1.13
N ILE A 58 3.12 36.36 -0.12
CA ILE A 58 4.52 36.61 0.24
C ILE A 58 5.23 35.31 0.64
N SER A 59 4.57 34.48 1.47
CA SER A 59 5.07 33.15 1.85
C SER A 59 5.28 32.25 0.63
N TYR A 60 4.34 32.26 -0.32
CA TYR A 60 4.51 31.54 -1.59
C TYR A 60 5.71 32.05 -2.39
N PHE A 61 5.86 33.37 -2.58
CA PHE A 61 6.99 33.96 -3.32
C PHE A 61 8.35 33.63 -2.69
N LEU A 62 8.47 33.75 -1.37
CA LEU A 62 9.70 33.44 -0.63
C LEU A 62 10.07 31.95 -0.74
N ASN A 63 9.09 31.05 -0.68
CA ASN A 63 9.33 29.61 -0.83
C ASN A 63 9.60 29.21 -2.29
N LYS A 64 8.95 29.84 -3.26
CA LYS A 64 9.15 29.61 -4.71
C LYS A 64 10.55 30.02 -5.15
N GLY A 65 10.96 31.26 -4.89
CA GLY A 65 12.20 31.81 -5.43
C GLY A 65 12.28 31.61 -6.95
N SER A 66 13.35 30.96 -7.41
CA SER A 66 13.71 30.79 -8.82
C SER A 66 13.07 29.60 -9.56
N ILE A 67 12.40 28.66 -8.88
CA ILE A 67 11.90 27.42 -9.52
C ILE A 67 10.63 27.66 -10.35
N ALA A 68 10.33 26.73 -11.27
CA ALA A 68 9.15 26.82 -12.12
C ALA A 68 7.84 26.73 -11.30
N GLY A 69 6.79 27.38 -11.77
CA GLY A 69 5.49 27.44 -11.10
C GLY A 69 4.75 28.75 -11.41
N PRO A 70 3.46 28.83 -11.07
CA PRO A 70 2.63 30.00 -11.37
C PRO A 70 3.20 31.28 -10.72
N LEU A 71 2.95 32.44 -11.34
CA LEU A 71 3.44 33.71 -10.80
C LEU A 71 2.72 34.07 -9.49
N PHE A 72 1.40 33.90 -9.45
CA PHE A 72 0.57 34.01 -8.25
C PHE A 72 -0.17 32.70 -8.04
N LYS A 73 -0.35 32.27 -6.78
CA LYS A 73 -1.26 31.15 -6.49
C LYS A 73 -2.66 31.67 -6.17
N THR A 74 -3.70 30.89 -6.46
CA THR A 74 -5.05 31.19 -5.96
C THR A 74 -5.01 31.28 -4.42
N PRO A 75 -5.42 32.40 -3.79
CA PRO A 75 -5.22 32.61 -2.36
C PRO A 75 -5.74 31.46 -1.50
N PHE A 76 -4.89 31.03 -0.56
CA PHE A 76 -5.04 29.84 0.27
C PHE A 76 -5.11 28.54 -0.53
N ILE A 77 -6.16 28.31 -1.32
CA ILE A 77 -6.49 27.01 -1.92
C ILE A 77 -5.48 26.52 -2.96
N GLY A 78 -4.90 27.40 -3.79
CA GLY A 78 -4.10 27.01 -4.94
C GLY A 78 -4.84 26.05 -5.90
N PRO A 79 -4.15 25.09 -6.54
CA PRO A 79 -4.75 24.09 -7.44
C PRO A 79 -5.45 22.94 -6.66
N PHE A 80 -6.25 23.28 -5.65
CA PHE A 80 -6.94 22.29 -4.83
C PHE A 80 -7.94 21.46 -5.65
N LEU A 81 -8.70 22.09 -6.55
CA LEU A 81 -9.72 21.41 -7.35
C LEU A 81 -9.09 20.43 -8.37
N GLU A 82 -7.96 20.80 -9.00
CA GLU A 82 -7.13 19.88 -9.81
C GLU A 82 -6.69 18.66 -9.00
N SER A 83 -6.40 18.85 -7.71
CA SER A 83 -5.93 17.78 -6.81
C SER A 83 -7.03 16.80 -6.38
N MET A 84 -8.30 17.08 -6.71
CA MET A 84 -9.43 16.16 -6.49
C MET A 84 -9.71 15.25 -7.69
N ASP A 85 -9.31 15.66 -8.89
CA ASP A 85 -9.46 14.91 -10.16
C ASP A 85 -8.10 14.82 -10.86
N PRO A 86 -7.16 14.00 -10.33
CA PRO A 86 -5.77 13.98 -10.76
C PRO A 86 -5.61 13.47 -12.20
N LYS A 87 -5.29 14.37 -13.13
CA LYS A 87 -5.02 14.04 -14.54
C LYS A 87 -3.55 13.80 -14.81
N PHE A 88 -3.23 12.77 -15.59
CA PHE A 88 -1.85 12.42 -15.96
C PHE A 88 -1.16 13.58 -16.70
N GLU A 89 -1.89 14.20 -17.61
CA GLU A 89 -1.44 15.26 -18.51
C GLU A 89 -1.01 16.51 -17.72
N GLU A 90 -1.70 16.80 -16.61
CA GLU A 90 -1.35 17.91 -15.71
C GLU A 90 -0.08 17.63 -14.91
N TYR A 91 0.11 16.41 -14.40
CA TYR A 91 1.37 16.01 -13.77
C TYR A 91 2.53 16.04 -14.77
N HIS A 92 2.30 15.53 -15.98
CA HIS A 92 3.29 15.51 -17.05
C HIS A 92 3.73 16.92 -17.43
N ALA A 93 2.78 17.85 -17.62
CA ALA A 93 3.09 19.27 -17.83
C ALA A 93 3.87 19.90 -16.66
N LYS A 94 3.51 19.57 -15.41
CA LYS A 94 4.22 20.04 -14.20
C LYS A 94 5.66 19.50 -14.13
N TRP A 95 5.94 18.28 -14.62
CA TRP A 95 7.30 17.74 -14.72
C TRP A 95 8.11 18.39 -15.85
N LEU A 96 7.50 18.59 -17.01
CA LEU A 96 8.15 19.22 -18.17
C LEU A 96 8.43 20.72 -17.97
N SER A 97 7.76 21.38 -17.02
CA SER A 97 7.94 22.81 -16.74
C SER A 97 9.35 23.22 -16.25
N GLY A 98 10.16 22.27 -15.80
CA GLY A 98 11.57 22.49 -15.45
C GLY A 98 12.14 21.41 -14.52
N PRO A 99 13.46 21.41 -14.26
CA PRO A 99 14.12 20.45 -13.38
C PRO A 99 13.54 20.44 -11.96
N LEU A 100 13.19 21.63 -11.46
CA LEU A 100 12.41 21.84 -10.26
C LEU A 100 11.20 22.71 -10.58
N SER A 101 10.02 22.26 -10.17
CA SER A 101 8.79 23.05 -10.22
C SER A 101 8.07 23.04 -8.87
N CYS A 102 7.05 23.86 -8.70
CA CYS A 102 6.28 23.92 -7.45
C CYS A 102 4.78 24.15 -7.67
N VAL A 103 4.01 23.66 -6.70
CA VAL A 103 2.61 24.01 -6.47
C VAL A 103 2.42 24.29 -4.98
N SER A 104 1.41 25.07 -4.61
CA SER A 104 1.08 25.31 -3.20
C SER A 104 -0.41 25.14 -3.01
N VAL A 105 -0.79 24.16 -2.19
CA VAL A 105 -2.17 23.78 -1.89
C VAL A 105 -2.40 23.99 -0.39
N PHE A 106 -3.30 24.89 -0.02
CA PHE A 106 -3.42 25.40 1.35
C PHE A 106 -2.06 25.86 1.91
N HIS A 107 -1.74 25.43 3.14
CA HIS A 107 -0.47 25.67 3.83
C HIS A 107 0.66 24.72 3.41
N LYS A 108 0.43 23.82 2.44
CA LYS A 108 1.47 22.93 1.91
C LYS A 108 2.12 23.54 0.69
N PHE A 109 3.40 23.87 0.84
CA PHE A 109 4.28 24.13 -0.30
C PHE A 109 4.84 22.81 -0.80
N VAL A 110 4.72 22.55 -2.10
CA VAL A 110 5.09 21.30 -2.75
C VAL A 110 6.13 21.63 -3.82
N VAL A 111 7.30 20.99 -3.74
CA VAL A 111 8.34 21.04 -4.78
C VAL A 111 8.35 19.71 -5.51
N ILE A 112 8.50 19.75 -6.83
CA ILE A 112 8.55 18.59 -7.70
C ILE A 112 9.95 18.52 -8.31
N ALA A 113 10.57 17.35 -8.24
CA ALA A 113 11.91 17.06 -8.74
C ALA A 113 11.80 16.18 -9.98
N SER A 114 11.98 16.80 -11.15
CA SER A 114 11.57 16.22 -12.45
C SER A 114 12.65 15.35 -13.11
N THR A 115 13.94 15.65 -12.88
CA THR A 115 15.04 14.92 -13.54
C THR A 115 15.44 13.67 -12.76
N ARG A 116 16.00 12.68 -13.46
CA ARG A 116 16.62 11.47 -12.87
C ARG A 116 17.50 11.81 -11.66
N ASP A 117 18.45 12.72 -11.83
CA ASP A 117 19.46 12.98 -10.80
C ASP A 117 18.89 13.74 -9.60
N LEU A 118 17.91 14.61 -9.82
CA LEU A 118 17.18 15.24 -8.71
C LEU A 118 16.32 14.20 -7.97
N ALA A 119 15.57 13.36 -8.68
CA ALA A 119 14.78 12.29 -8.09
C ALA A 119 15.66 11.32 -7.27
N ARG A 120 16.77 10.87 -7.83
CA ARG A 120 17.79 10.07 -7.12
C ARG A 120 18.35 10.81 -5.91
N LYS A 121 18.64 12.11 -6.02
CA LYS A 121 19.15 12.91 -4.89
C LYS A 121 18.12 12.98 -3.75
N VAL A 122 16.82 13.10 -4.03
CA VAL A 122 15.77 13.03 -2.99
C VAL A 122 15.75 11.64 -2.34
N LEU A 123 15.61 10.59 -3.14
CA LEU A 123 15.45 9.21 -2.67
C LEU A 123 16.65 8.71 -1.84
N ASN A 124 17.85 9.22 -2.12
CA ASN A 124 19.08 8.90 -1.37
C ASN A 124 19.44 9.93 -0.27
N SER A 125 18.55 10.85 0.13
CA SER A 125 18.81 11.88 1.16
C SER A 125 18.02 11.71 2.47
N PRO A 126 18.11 10.56 3.17
CA PRO A 126 17.34 10.29 4.40
C PRO A 126 17.67 11.25 5.56
N ALA A 127 18.79 11.98 5.50
CA ALA A 127 19.11 13.03 6.48
C ALA A 127 18.21 14.28 6.35
N TYR A 128 17.69 14.54 5.15
CA TYR A 128 16.90 15.73 4.83
C TYR A 128 15.41 15.45 4.69
N VAL A 129 15.06 14.29 4.15
CA VAL A 129 13.69 13.92 3.80
C VAL A 129 13.30 12.56 4.38
N LYS A 130 12.00 12.30 4.51
CA LYS A 130 11.45 10.96 4.72
C LYS A 130 10.21 10.77 3.84
N PRO A 131 9.86 9.54 3.42
CA PRO A 131 8.59 9.31 2.73
C PRO A 131 7.43 9.84 3.57
N CYS A 132 6.38 10.31 2.91
CA CYS A 132 5.13 10.65 3.58
C CYS A 132 3.94 10.22 2.74
N VAL A 133 2.85 9.91 3.44
CA VAL A 133 1.54 9.60 2.88
C VAL A 133 0.51 10.53 3.51
N VAL A 134 -0.72 10.50 3.00
CA VAL A 134 -1.85 11.23 3.58
C VAL A 134 -2.07 10.87 5.06
N ASP A 135 -2.54 11.82 5.87
CA ASP A 135 -2.67 11.68 7.34
C ASP A 135 -3.44 10.40 7.75
N VAL A 136 -4.54 10.14 7.05
CA VAL A 136 -5.43 8.99 7.22
C VAL A 136 -4.73 7.64 7.08
N ALA A 137 -3.61 7.54 6.36
CA ALA A 137 -2.86 6.29 6.22
C ALA A 137 -2.37 5.72 7.55
N HIS A 138 -1.99 6.57 8.52
CA HIS A 138 -1.59 6.14 9.87
C HIS A 138 -2.77 5.49 10.63
N LYS A 139 -4.00 5.86 10.28
CA LYS A 139 -5.24 5.34 10.87
C LYS A 139 -5.67 4.04 10.19
N LEU A 140 -5.30 3.81 8.92
CA LEU A 140 -5.58 2.57 8.19
C LEU A 140 -4.52 1.50 8.47
N LEU A 141 -3.23 1.83 8.36
CA LEU A 141 -2.11 0.88 8.53
C LEU A 141 -1.69 0.71 10.01
N GLY A 142 -2.18 1.56 10.90
CA GLY A 142 -1.83 1.64 12.32
C GLY A 142 -0.58 2.50 12.58
N HIS A 143 -0.62 3.32 13.63
CA HIS A 143 0.37 4.38 13.87
C HIS A 143 1.81 3.87 14.03
N ASP A 144 1.99 2.68 14.60
CA ASP A 144 3.31 2.09 14.90
C ASP A 144 3.85 1.20 13.76
N ASN A 145 3.19 1.19 12.58
CA ASN A 145 3.60 0.37 11.44
C ASN A 145 4.97 0.80 10.89
N TRP A 146 5.80 -0.18 10.50
CA TRP A 146 7.20 0.02 10.14
C TRP A 146 7.42 0.98 8.96
N VAL A 147 6.42 1.17 8.10
CA VAL A 147 6.43 2.13 6.99
C VAL A 147 6.53 3.59 7.43
N PHE A 148 6.12 3.91 8.66
CA PHE A 148 6.17 5.26 9.22
C PHE A 148 7.48 5.54 9.98
N LEU A 149 8.30 4.50 10.20
CA LEU A 149 9.62 4.64 10.81
C LEU A 149 10.58 5.38 9.88
N ASP A 150 11.60 6.00 10.49
CA ASP A 150 12.59 6.83 9.80
C ASP A 150 14.00 6.48 10.30
N GLY A 151 15.01 6.75 9.47
CA GLY A 151 16.42 6.49 9.79
C GLY A 151 16.70 5.05 10.25
N LYS A 152 17.42 4.92 11.38
CA LYS A 152 17.91 3.63 11.89
C LYS A 152 16.78 2.64 12.23
N ALA A 153 15.66 3.11 12.78
CA ALA A 153 14.54 2.25 13.16
C ALA A 153 13.92 1.53 11.94
N HIS A 154 13.69 2.29 10.86
CA HIS A 154 13.23 1.72 9.59
C HIS A 154 14.25 0.73 8.99
N VAL A 155 15.53 1.12 8.95
CA VAL A 155 16.59 0.28 8.38
C VAL A 155 16.74 -1.04 9.16
N ASP A 156 16.67 -1.01 10.49
CA ASP A 156 16.82 -2.22 11.31
C ASP A 156 15.58 -3.12 11.27
N PHE A 157 14.37 -2.57 11.25
CA PHE A 157 13.15 -3.36 11.01
C PHE A 157 13.22 -4.05 9.65
N ARG A 158 13.58 -3.30 8.60
CA ARG A 158 13.65 -3.80 7.24
C ARG A 158 14.68 -4.92 7.06
N LYS A 159 15.83 -4.89 7.75
CA LYS A 159 16.78 -6.02 7.75
C LYS A 159 16.11 -7.34 8.15
N GLY A 160 15.15 -7.29 9.06
CA GLY A 160 14.34 -8.44 9.49
C GLY A 160 13.33 -8.96 8.46
N LEU A 161 13.12 -8.24 7.35
CA LEU A 161 12.22 -8.61 6.26
C LEU A 161 12.97 -9.06 5.00
N ASN A 162 14.26 -8.71 4.84
CA ASN A 162 15.05 -9.01 3.65
C ASN A 162 15.10 -10.53 3.34
N GLY A 163 15.15 -11.39 4.35
CA GLY A 163 15.17 -12.85 4.17
C GLY A 163 13.94 -13.40 3.43
N LEU A 164 12.80 -12.72 3.55
CA LEU A 164 11.50 -13.12 3.01
C LEU A 164 11.37 -12.94 1.49
N PHE A 165 12.30 -12.21 0.87
CA PHE A 165 12.32 -11.91 -0.57
C PHE A 165 13.60 -12.40 -1.25
N THR A 166 14.32 -13.34 -0.62
CA THR A 166 15.44 -14.05 -1.23
C THR A 166 14.96 -15.07 -2.27
N ARG A 167 15.77 -15.42 -3.27
CA ARG A 167 15.43 -16.45 -4.29
C ARG A 167 14.87 -17.73 -3.65
N LYS A 168 15.55 -18.24 -2.62
CA LYS A 168 15.13 -19.45 -1.87
C LYS A 168 13.78 -19.28 -1.15
N ALA A 169 13.46 -18.08 -0.66
CA ALA A 169 12.15 -17.81 -0.06
C ALA A 169 11.05 -17.78 -1.14
N LEU A 170 11.28 -17.08 -2.25
CA LEU A 170 10.33 -16.98 -3.36
C LEU A 170 10.03 -18.35 -3.99
N GLU A 171 11.02 -19.24 -4.04
CA GLU A 171 10.89 -20.63 -4.53
C GLU A 171 9.90 -21.46 -3.69
N LEU A 172 9.81 -21.21 -2.38
CA LEU A 172 8.83 -21.87 -1.50
C LEU A 172 7.40 -21.38 -1.72
N TYR A 173 7.22 -20.16 -2.25
CA TYR A 173 5.89 -19.55 -2.46
C TYR A 173 5.36 -19.77 -3.88
N LEU A 174 6.22 -20.19 -4.80
CA LEU A 174 5.93 -20.38 -6.21
C LEU A 174 4.74 -21.32 -6.48
N PRO A 175 4.59 -22.49 -5.81
CA PRO A 175 3.44 -23.37 -6.02
C PRO A 175 2.09 -22.71 -5.68
N GLY A 176 2.05 -21.88 -4.64
CA GLY A 176 0.83 -21.14 -4.27
C GLY A 176 0.44 -20.08 -5.31
N GLN A 177 1.41 -19.48 -6.01
CA GLN A 177 1.12 -18.57 -7.12
C GLN A 177 0.55 -19.36 -8.32
N GLU A 178 1.17 -20.51 -8.65
CA GLU A 178 0.75 -21.40 -9.73
C GLU A 178 -0.68 -21.95 -9.56
N GLU A 179 -1.07 -22.26 -8.33
CA GLU A 179 -2.44 -22.65 -7.92
C GLU A 179 -3.45 -21.53 -8.26
N VAL A 180 -3.20 -20.32 -7.77
CA VAL A 180 -4.11 -19.18 -7.95
C VAL A 180 -4.27 -18.83 -9.43
N TYR A 181 -3.18 -18.85 -10.22
CA TYR A 181 -3.27 -18.59 -11.66
C TYR A 181 -4.18 -19.58 -12.38
N LYS A 182 -4.11 -20.88 -12.06
CA LYS A 182 -4.98 -21.90 -12.65
C LYS A 182 -6.46 -21.59 -12.42
N THR A 183 -6.84 -21.30 -11.18
CA THR A 183 -8.22 -20.97 -10.79
C THR A 183 -8.73 -19.71 -11.49
N TYR A 184 -7.90 -18.66 -11.56
CA TYR A 184 -8.31 -17.39 -12.16
C TYR A 184 -8.31 -17.40 -13.69
N PHE A 185 -7.46 -18.19 -14.35
CA PHE A 185 -7.50 -18.36 -15.80
C PHE A 185 -8.77 -19.07 -16.27
N GLU A 186 -9.24 -20.09 -15.53
CA GLU A 186 -10.56 -20.67 -15.75
C GLU A 186 -11.68 -19.66 -15.51
N ARG A 187 -11.55 -18.82 -14.46
CA ARG A 187 -12.49 -17.72 -14.20
C ARG A 187 -12.54 -16.71 -15.35
N PHE A 188 -11.42 -16.27 -15.92
CA PHE A 188 -11.39 -15.28 -17.01
C PHE A 188 -12.19 -15.76 -18.23
N VAL A 189 -12.03 -17.03 -18.60
CA VAL A 189 -12.83 -17.68 -19.65
C VAL A 189 -14.31 -17.74 -19.25
N ASN A 190 -14.62 -18.08 -18.00
CA ASN A 190 -16.00 -18.17 -17.52
C ASN A 190 -16.71 -16.80 -17.44
N VAL A 191 -16.00 -15.72 -17.09
CA VAL A 191 -16.54 -14.36 -17.10
C VAL A 191 -16.82 -13.91 -18.54
N THR A 192 -15.90 -14.15 -19.47
CA THR A 192 -16.11 -13.89 -20.91
C THR A 192 -17.33 -14.65 -21.46
N LYS A 193 -17.49 -15.93 -21.09
CA LYS A 193 -18.67 -16.74 -21.44
C LYS A 193 -19.97 -16.17 -20.85
N LYS A 194 -19.97 -15.74 -19.59
CA LYS A 194 -21.13 -15.08 -18.93
C LYS A 194 -21.52 -13.76 -19.61
N ALA A 195 -20.56 -13.04 -20.17
CA ALA A 195 -20.80 -11.85 -21.00
C ALA A 195 -21.29 -12.18 -22.43
N GLY A 196 -21.45 -13.46 -22.78
CA GLY A 196 -21.87 -13.90 -24.11
C GLY A 196 -20.78 -13.73 -25.18
N GLY A 197 -19.50 -13.84 -24.80
CA GLY A 197 -18.35 -13.63 -25.69
C GLY A 197 -18.04 -12.16 -25.98
N LYS A 198 -18.75 -11.22 -25.36
CA LYS A 198 -18.52 -9.77 -25.54
C LYS A 198 -17.33 -9.31 -24.68
N PRO A 199 -16.56 -8.30 -25.14
CA PRO A 199 -15.54 -7.69 -24.32
C PRO A 199 -16.14 -7.02 -23.08
N ILE A 200 -15.43 -7.16 -21.97
CA ILE A 200 -15.74 -6.47 -20.71
C ILE A 200 -14.47 -5.84 -20.12
N PRO A 201 -14.59 -4.78 -19.30
CA PRO A 201 -13.44 -4.22 -18.60
C PRO A 201 -12.83 -5.27 -17.65
N PHE A 202 -11.58 -5.65 -17.89
CA PHE A 202 -10.92 -6.75 -17.17
C PHE A 202 -10.02 -6.29 -16.01
N MET A 203 -9.76 -4.98 -15.89
CA MET A 203 -9.03 -4.40 -14.77
C MET A 203 -9.54 -4.87 -13.38
N PRO A 204 -10.85 -4.96 -13.10
CA PRO A 204 -11.35 -5.51 -11.82
C PRO A 204 -10.96 -6.98 -11.58
N GLU A 205 -10.98 -7.81 -12.63
CA GLU A 205 -10.61 -9.23 -12.53
C GLU A 205 -9.09 -9.40 -12.30
N PHE A 206 -8.26 -8.54 -12.90
CA PHE A 206 -6.82 -8.48 -12.60
C PHE A 206 -6.53 -8.00 -11.17
N ARG A 207 -7.32 -7.05 -10.64
CA ARG A 207 -7.22 -6.62 -9.24
C ARG A 207 -7.54 -7.77 -8.29
N GLU A 208 -8.59 -8.54 -8.57
CA GLU A 208 -8.96 -9.68 -7.73
C GLU A 208 -7.89 -10.79 -7.80
N LEU A 209 -7.41 -11.13 -9.00
CA LEU A 209 -6.30 -12.07 -9.20
C LEU A 209 -5.06 -11.65 -8.39
N MET A 210 -4.59 -10.41 -8.53
CA MET A 210 -3.40 -9.93 -7.82
C MET A 210 -3.60 -9.90 -6.30
N CYS A 211 -4.83 -9.68 -5.82
CA CYS A 211 -5.15 -9.80 -4.40
C CYS A 211 -5.03 -11.25 -3.92
N ALA A 212 -5.58 -12.20 -4.67
CA ALA A 212 -5.51 -13.62 -4.34
C ALA A 212 -4.08 -14.16 -4.35
N VAL A 213 -3.30 -13.80 -5.38
CA VAL A 213 -1.87 -14.14 -5.49
C VAL A 213 -1.07 -13.55 -4.32
N SER A 214 -1.33 -12.29 -3.96
CA SER A 214 -0.71 -11.63 -2.81
C SER A 214 -1.09 -12.32 -1.50
N CYS A 215 -2.37 -12.56 -1.24
CA CYS A 215 -2.84 -13.25 -0.05
C CYS A 215 -2.25 -14.67 0.08
N ARG A 216 -2.25 -15.48 -1.00
CA ARG A 216 -1.66 -16.82 -0.96
C ARG A 216 -0.14 -16.76 -0.74
N THR A 217 0.58 -15.84 -1.39
CA THR A 217 2.02 -15.65 -1.16
C THR A 217 2.31 -15.20 0.28
N PHE A 218 1.48 -14.33 0.85
CA PHE A 218 1.79 -13.67 2.12
C PHE A 218 1.32 -14.46 3.34
N VAL A 219 0.11 -15.04 3.28
CA VAL A 219 -0.55 -15.75 4.39
C VAL A 219 -1.00 -17.17 4.03
N GLY A 220 -0.56 -17.73 2.89
CA GLY A 220 -0.75 -19.15 2.56
C GLY A 220 -2.22 -19.59 2.51
N HIS A 221 -2.49 -20.78 3.05
CA HIS A 221 -3.84 -21.35 3.19
C HIS A 221 -4.47 -21.06 4.57
N TYR A 222 -3.93 -20.13 5.37
CA TYR A 222 -4.52 -19.76 6.65
C TYR A 222 -5.76 -18.86 6.52
N ILE A 223 -5.88 -18.19 5.36
CA ILE A 223 -7.01 -17.39 4.90
C ILE A 223 -7.90 -18.23 3.96
N SER A 224 -9.22 -18.05 4.05
CA SER A 224 -10.17 -18.71 3.14
C SER A 224 -10.40 -17.89 1.86
N ASP A 225 -10.89 -18.54 0.81
CA ASP A 225 -11.12 -17.89 -0.47
C ASP A 225 -12.25 -16.84 -0.40
N GLU A 226 -13.23 -17.01 0.50
CA GLU A 226 -14.27 -16.01 0.77
C GLU A 226 -13.68 -14.76 1.44
N ALA A 227 -12.73 -14.95 2.36
CA ALA A 227 -12.01 -13.84 2.99
C ALA A 227 -11.13 -13.12 1.96
N VAL A 228 -10.43 -13.85 1.08
CA VAL A 228 -9.66 -13.26 -0.04
C VAL A 228 -10.58 -12.45 -0.96
N LYS A 229 -11.74 -13.01 -1.37
CA LYS A 229 -12.73 -12.32 -2.20
C LYS A 229 -13.20 -11.02 -1.54
N LYS A 230 -13.59 -11.10 -0.27
CA LYS A 230 -14.07 -9.95 0.51
C LYS A 230 -12.99 -8.87 0.66
N ILE A 231 -11.74 -9.27 0.91
CA ILE A 231 -10.60 -8.34 0.94
C ILE A 231 -10.46 -7.65 -0.40
N ALA A 232 -10.47 -8.38 -1.52
CA ALA A 232 -10.31 -7.79 -2.85
C ALA A 232 -11.41 -6.78 -3.20
N ASP A 233 -12.67 -7.09 -2.87
CA ASP A 233 -13.81 -6.18 -3.07
C ASP A 233 -13.71 -4.92 -2.20
N ASP A 234 -13.46 -5.09 -0.90
CA ASP A 234 -13.35 -3.98 0.05
C ASP A 234 -12.05 -3.17 -0.13
N TYR A 235 -11.02 -3.71 -0.77
CA TYR A 235 -9.72 -3.07 -0.90
C TYR A 235 -9.81 -1.72 -1.63
N TYR A 236 -10.72 -1.59 -2.60
CA TYR A 236 -10.96 -0.31 -3.28
C TYR A 236 -11.36 0.80 -2.29
N LEU A 237 -12.07 0.47 -1.21
CA LEU A 237 -12.44 1.43 -0.15
C LEU A 237 -11.21 1.91 0.62
N ILE A 238 -10.20 1.04 0.80
CA ILE A 238 -8.92 1.37 1.42
C ILE A 238 -8.15 2.34 0.51
N THR A 239 -8.05 2.05 -0.80
CA THR A 239 -7.39 2.93 -1.76
C THR A 239 -8.11 4.28 -1.92
N ALA A 240 -9.44 4.29 -2.00
CA ALA A 240 -10.25 5.51 -2.09
C ALA A 240 -10.15 6.39 -0.82
N ALA A 241 -9.98 5.77 0.35
CA ALA A 241 -9.69 6.48 1.60
C ALA A 241 -8.28 7.11 1.64
N LEU A 242 -7.39 6.75 0.71
CA LEU A 242 -6.02 7.27 0.62
C LEU A 242 -5.83 8.31 -0.50
N GLU A 243 -6.90 8.68 -1.21
CA GLU A 243 -6.88 9.79 -2.17
C GLU A 243 -6.32 11.07 -1.52
N LEU A 244 -5.59 11.86 -2.32
CA LEU A 244 -4.74 12.95 -1.86
C LEU A 244 -5.52 14.08 -1.14
N VAL A 245 -6.81 14.22 -1.47
CA VAL A 245 -7.76 15.13 -0.83
C VAL A 245 -8.77 14.32 -0.01
N ASN A 246 -8.44 14.06 1.26
CA ASN A 246 -9.35 13.49 2.24
C ASN A 246 -9.38 14.33 3.52
N PHE A 247 -10.53 14.40 4.17
CA PHE A 247 -10.67 15.14 5.43
C PHE A 247 -9.86 14.43 6.54
N PRO A 248 -9.11 15.15 7.38
CA PRO A 248 -8.21 14.51 8.36
C PRO A 248 -8.96 13.76 9.47
N ILE A 249 -10.26 13.97 9.63
CA ILE A 249 -11.09 13.27 10.63
C ILE A 249 -11.93 12.21 9.91
N ILE A 250 -11.90 10.98 10.43
CA ILE A 250 -12.74 9.89 9.93
C ILE A 250 -14.17 10.12 10.40
N ILE A 251 -15.04 10.55 9.48
CA ILE A 251 -16.46 10.82 9.73
C ILE A 251 -17.28 9.61 9.24
N PRO A 252 -18.27 9.10 10.00
CA PRO A 252 -19.13 8.00 9.57
C PRO A 252 -19.69 8.16 8.15
N TYR A 253 -19.81 7.05 7.42
CA TYR A 253 -20.31 7.00 6.03
C TYR A 253 -19.49 7.77 4.97
N THR A 254 -18.30 8.28 5.29
CA THR A 254 -17.36 8.83 4.30
C THR A 254 -16.41 7.77 3.72
N LYS A 255 -15.74 8.06 2.60
CA LYS A 255 -14.66 7.22 2.03
C LYS A 255 -13.68 6.74 3.10
N THR A 256 -13.20 7.65 3.95
CA THR A 256 -12.24 7.34 5.03
C THR A 256 -12.79 6.38 6.09
N TRP A 257 -14.10 6.37 6.34
CA TRP A 257 -14.73 5.44 7.29
C TRP A 257 -14.90 4.05 6.70
N TYR A 258 -15.35 3.96 5.45
CA TYR A 258 -15.41 2.68 4.73
C TYR A 258 -14.02 2.05 4.59
N GLY A 259 -13.00 2.83 4.19
CA GLY A 259 -11.62 2.37 4.14
C GLY A 259 -11.07 1.94 5.50
N LYS A 260 -11.43 2.62 6.60
CA LYS A 260 -11.05 2.18 7.96
C LYS A 260 -11.72 0.85 8.34
N LYS A 261 -13.00 0.67 8.02
CA LYS A 261 -13.72 -0.60 8.26
C LYS A 261 -13.14 -1.75 7.44
N ALA A 262 -12.77 -1.51 6.18
CA ALA A 262 -12.09 -2.47 5.33
C ALA A 262 -10.70 -2.82 5.89
N ALA A 263 -9.88 -1.83 6.25
CA ALA A 263 -8.55 -2.04 6.84
C ALA A 263 -8.61 -2.82 8.17
N ASP A 264 -9.56 -2.51 9.05
CA ASP A 264 -9.76 -3.23 10.31
C ASP A 264 -10.13 -4.70 10.09
N MET A 265 -10.93 -4.99 9.06
CA MET A 265 -11.28 -6.35 8.67
C MET A 265 -10.05 -7.11 8.14
N VAL A 266 -9.26 -6.51 7.25
CA VAL A 266 -8.00 -7.11 6.75
C VAL A 266 -7.02 -7.41 7.89
N LEU A 267 -6.81 -6.46 8.80
CA LEU A 267 -5.94 -6.61 9.97
C LEU A 267 -6.41 -7.72 10.90
N ALA A 268 -7.72 -7.87 11.11
CA ALA A 268 -8.30 -8.93 11.92
C ALA A 268 -8.12 -10.32 11.28
N GLU A 269 -8.38 -10.48 9.98
CA GLU A 269 -8.15 -11.76 9.28
C GLU A 269 -6.67 -12.15 9.25
N PHE A 270 -5.77 -11.19 8.97
CA PHE A 270 -4.33 -11.45 9.00
C PHE A 270 -3.78 -11.74 10.40
N ALA A 271 -4.39 -11.21 11.47
CA ALA A 271 -4.04 -11.59 12.84
C ALA A 271 -4.45 -13.04 13.16
N LYS A 272 -5.64 -13.48 12.73
CA LYS A 272 -6.05 -14.90 12.81
C LYS A 272 -5.08 -15.81 12.04
N CYS A 273 -4.62 -15.38 10.85
CA CYS A 273 -3.63 -16.12 10.08
C CYS A 273 -2.29 -16.23 10.83
N ALA A 274 -1.82 -15.15 11.46
CA ALA A 274 -0.58 -15.13 12.24
C ALA A 274 -0.63 -16.12 13.42
N ALA A 275 -1.74 -16.16 14.16
CA ALA A 275 -1.95 -17.13 15.24
C ALA A 275 -1.86 -18.58 14.75
N LYS A 276 -2.58 -18.92 13.66
CA LYS A 276 -2.53 -20.26 13.03
C LYS A 276 -1.12 -20.63 12.54
N SER A 277 -0.41 -19.69 11.92
CA SER A 277 0.95 -19.91 11.43
C SER A 277 1.93 -20.13 12.58
N LYS A 278 1.86 -19.36 13.68
CA LYS A 278 2.66 -19.60 14.88
C LYS A 278 2.53 -21.02 15.42
N VAL A 279 1.31 -21.53 15.56
CA VAL A 279 1.07 -22.91 16.02
C VAL A 279 1.72 -23.93 15.06
N ARG A 280 1.47 -23.81 13.75
CA ARG A 280 2.03 -24.74 12.75
C ARG A 280 3.56 -24.67 12.64
N MET A 281 4.15 -23.48 12.72
CA MET A 281 5.61 -23.29 12.69
C MET A 281 6.28 -23.78 13.98
N ALA A 282 5.66 -23.60 15.14
CA ALA A 282 6.16 -24.14 16.41
C ALA A 282 6.16 -25.67 16.42
N ALA A 283 5.12 -26.29 15.82
CA ALA A 283 5.00 -27.72 15.61
C ALA A 283 5.92 -28.30 14.51
N GLY A 284 6.71 -27.46 13.82
CA GLY A 284 7.69 -27.90 12.82
C GLY A 284 7.13 -28.13 11.41
N GLY A 285 5.97 -27.55 11.07
CA GLY A 285 5.42 -27.62 9.72
C GLY A 285 6.23 -26.83 8.68
N ASP A 286 6.10 -27.21 7.41
CA ASP A 286 6.87 -26.62 6.31
C ASP A 286 6.51 -25.16 5.99
N VAL A 287 7.51 -24.38 5.59
CA VAL A 287 7.32 -22.97 5.19
C VAL A 287 6.65 -22.90 3.82
N THR A 288 5.45 -22.32 3.77
CA THR A 288 4.65 -22.20 2.52
C THR A 288 4.36 -20.76 2.08
N CYS A 289 4.57 -19.79 2.96
CA CYS A 289 4.26 -18.38 2.70
C CYS A 289 5.23 -17.42 3.43
N ILE A 290 5.14 -16.11 3.15
CA ILE A 290 5.98 -15.09 3.81
C ILE A 290 5.76 -15.09 5.34
N MET A 291 4.52 -15.24 5.80
CA MET A 291 4.17 -15.29 7.22
C MET A 291 4.87 -16.46 7.94
N ASP A 292 4.80 -17.67 7.37
CA ASP A 292 5.55 -18.85 7.86
C ASP A 292 7.06 -18.56 7.94
N ALA A 293 7.62 -18.05 6.83
CA ALA A 293 9.06 -17.79 6.71
C ALA A 293 9.56 -16.74 7.71
N TRP A 294 8.71 -15.78 8.10
CA TRP A 294 9.07 -14.77 9.09
C TRP A 294 8.91 -15.29 10.51
N ILE A 295 7.82 -15.99 10.81
CA ILE A 295 7.56 -16.60 12.12
C ILE A 295 8.64 -17.64 12.46
N ILE A 296 9.07 -18.49 11.52
CA ILE A 296 10.13 -19.46 11.81
C ILE A 296 11.49 -18.80 12.07
N GLN A 297 11.77 -17.62 11.51
CA GLN A 297 12.95 -16.83 11.86
C GLN A 297 12.86 -16.29 13.29
N MET A 298 11.68 -15.84 13.73
CA MET A 298 11.45 -15.42 15.11
C MET A 298 11.64 -16.59 16.08
N ILE A 299 11.03 -17.75 15.82
CA ILE A 299 11.13 -18.96 16.65
C ILE A 299 12.60 -19.42 16.76
N LYS A 300 13.35 -19.42 15.66
CA LYS A 300 14.79 -19.76 15.67
C LYS A 300 15.61 -18.76 16.50
N ALA A 301 15.33 -17.46 16.38
CA ALA A 301 16.00 -16.43 17.17
C ALA A 301 15.64 -16.48 18.67
N ASP A 302 14.44 -16.97 19.01
CA ASP A 302 13.99 -17.21 20.39
C ASP A 302 14.71 -18.43 21.00
N ARG A 303 14.65 -19.59 20.34
CA ARG A 303 15.35 -20.82 20.77
C ARG A 303 16.85 -20.60 20.94
N TRP A 304 17.48 -19.83 20.04
CA TRP A 304 18.90 -19.47 20.17
C TRP A 304 19.20 -18.61 21.41
N ARG A 305 18.29 -17.69 21.78
CA ARG A 305 18.40 -16.90 23.02
C ARG A 305 18.27 -17.80 24.25
N GLU A 306 17.24 -18.66 24.29
CA GLU A 306 17.02 -19.60 25.40
C GLU A 306 18.20 -20.54 25.63
N ALA A 307 18.71 -21.19 24.57
CA ALA A 307 19.86 -22.09 24.67
C ALA A 307 21.10 -21.36 25.21
N LYS A 308 21.36 -20.14 24.73
CA LYS A 308 22.45 -19.31 25.22
C LYS A 308 22.28 -18.89 26.69
N GLU A 309 21.06 -18.59 27.13
CA GLU A 309 20.77 -18.25 28.53
C GLU A 309 20.92 -19.46 29.47
N LYS A 310 20.65 -20.68 28.98
CA LYS A 310 20.87 -21.94 29.72
C LYS A 310 22.33 -22.43 29.70
N GLY A 311 23.18 -21.84 28.87
CA GLY A 311 24.56 -22.31 28.65
C GLY A 311 24.66 -23.58 27.78
N GLU A 312 23.62 -23.89 27.02
CA GLU A 312 23.57 -24.98 26.06
C GLU A 312 24.25 -24.59 24.72
N ASP A 313 24.60 -25.57 23.88
CA ASP A 313 25.05 -25.28 22.52
C ASP A 313 23.88 -24.75 21.68
N ALA A 314 23.86 -23.43 21.52
CA ALA A 314 22.85 -22.72 20.73
C ALA A 314 23.03 -22.88 19.21
N GLY A 315 24.15 -23.46 18.74
CA GLY A 315 24.45 -23.59 17.32
C GLY A 315 24.66 -22.24 16.61
N GLU A 316 24.46 -22.23 15.28
CA GLU A 316 24.64 -21.04 14.45
C GLU A 316 23.65 -19.93 14.83
N LYS A 317 24.19 -18.73 15.11
CA LYS A 317 23.42 -17.56 15.50
C LYS A 317 22.54 -17.04 14.34
N PRO A 318 21.20 -17.00 14.48
CA PRO A 318 20.34 -16.38 13.49
C PRO A 318 20.67 -14.90 13.27
N SER A 319 20.73 -14.47 12.01
CA SER A 319 21.02 -13.09 11.63
C SER A 319 19.98 -12.59 10.63
N PRO A 320 19.18 -11.55 10.96
CA PRO A 320 19.15 -10.84 12.25
C PRO A 320 18.50 -11.67 13.37
N LEU A 321 18.88 -11.39 14.63
CA LEU A 321 18.13 -11.88 15.79
C LEU A 321 16.81 -11.11 15.90
N LEU A 322 15.73 -11.74 15.46
CA LEU A 322 14.38 -11.20 15.60
C LEU A 322 13.85 -11.41 17.03
N ARG A 323 13.09 -10.43 17.51
CA ARG A 323 12.15 -10.65 18.62
C ARG A 323 10.92 -11.40 18.11
N MET A 324 10.18 -12.02 19.02
CA MET A 324 8.81 -12.43 18.72
C MET A 324 7.93 -11.18 18.56
N PHE A 325 7.07 -11.19 17.54
CA PHE A 325 6.08 -10.14 17.28
C PHE A 325 4.68 -10.64 17.65
N GLY A 326 3.82 -9.76 18.16
CA GLY A 326 2.40 -10.06 18.40
C GLY A 326 1.65 -10.32 17.09
N ASP A 327 0.52 -11.03 17.15
CA ASP A 327 -0.25 -11.40 15.94
C ASP A 327 -0.74 -10.16 15.18
N TYR A 328 -1.12 -9.11 15.91
CA TYR A 328 -1.46 -7.82 15.32
C TYR A 328 -0.26 -7.08 14.70
N GLU A 329 0.92 -7.13 15.32
CA GLU A 329 2.13 -6.53 14.74
C GLU A 329 2.54 -7.23 13.42
N ILE A 330 2.34 -8.55 13.38
CA ILE A 330 2.52 -9.35 12.17
C ILE A 330 1.46 -8.96 11.13
N SER A 331 0.19 -8.85 11.53
CA SER A 331 -0.90 -8.47 10.62
C SER A 331 -0.69 -7.08 10.02
N GLN A 332 -0.20 -6.10 10.79
CA GLN A 332 0.19 -4.77 10.29
C GLN A 332 1.32 -4.83 9.25
N THR A 333 2.33 -5.67 9.48
CA THR A 333 3.47 -5.83 8.56
C THR A 333 3.06 -6.50 7.26
N ILE A 334 2.21 -7.53 7.33
CA ILE A 334 1.68 -8.25 6.17
C ILE A 334 0.65 -7.40 5.40
N PHE A 335 -0.19 -6.63 6.11
CA PHE A 335 -1.09 -5.66 5.50
C PHE A 335 -0.32 -4.55 4.78
N THR A 336 0.85 -4.13 5.28
CA THR A 336 1.77 -3.26 4.53
C THR A 336 2.24 -3.90 3.21
N PHE A 337 2.50 -5.21 3.17
CA PHE A 337 2.90 -5.88 1.93
C PHE A 337 1.75 -5.91 0.93
N LEU A 338 0.53 -6.22 1.37
CA LEU A 338 -0.67 -6.09 0.52
C LEU A 338 -0.86 -4.65 0.05
N PHE A 339 -0.70 -3.68 0.96
CA PHE A 339 -0.81 -2.25 0.66
C PHE A 339 0.11 -1.81 -0.48
N ALA A 340 1.39 -2.22 -0.42
CA ALA A 340 2.39 -1.82 -1.40
C ALA A 340 2.32 -2.60 -2.72
N SER A 341 1.82 -3.85 -2.72
CA SER A 341 1.83 -4.72 -3.90
C SER A 341 0.55 -4.64 -4.72
N GLN A 342 -0.62 -4.51 -4.08
CA GLN A 342 -1.92 -4.75 -4.69
C GLN A 342 -2.19 -3.84 -5.91
N ASP A 343 -2.23 -2.52 -5.71
CA ASP A 343 -2.51 -1.57 -6.80
C ASP A 343 -1.37 -1.50 -7.83
N ALA A 344 -0.13 -1.81 -7.43
CA ALA A 344 1.04 -1.80 -8.30
C ALA A 344 1.08 -2.99 -9.27
N THR A 345 0.89 -4.20 -8.77
CA THR A 345 0.86 -5.42 -9.59
C THR A 345 -0.41 -5.51 -10.44
N SER A 346 -1.56 -5.02 -9.93
CA SER A 346 -2.81 -4.92 -10.71
C SER A 346 -2.67 -3.99 -11.92
N SER A 347 -2.01 -2.84 -11.73
CA SER A 347 -1.68 -1.90 -12.81
C SER A 347 -0.80 -2.55 -13.87
N ALA A 348 0.32 -3.16 -13.45
CA ALA A 348 1.22 -3.86 -14.36
C ALA A 348 0.52 -5.01 -15.11
N ALA A 349 -0.28 -5.84 -14.41
CA ALA A 349 -1.03 -6.92 -15.04
C ALA A 349 -1.99 -6.42 -16.12
N THR A 350 -2.75 -5.35 -15.84
CA THR A 350 -3.71 -4.77 -16.78
C THR A 350 -3.01 -4.30 -18.07
N TRP A 351 -1.91 -3.56 -17.95
CA TRP A 351 -1.12 -3.11 -19.10
C TRP A 351 -0.42 -4.27 -19.83
N LEU A 352 0.03 -5.30 -19.12
CA LEU A 352 0.72 -6.46 -19.71
C LEU A 352 -0.20 -7.25 -20.65
N PHE A 353 -1.42 -7.54 -20.21
CA PHE A 353 -2.41 -8.24 -21.05
C PHE A 353 -2.88 -7.38 -22.23
N GLN A 354 -3.05 -6.06 -22.05
CA GLN A 354 -3.35 -5.12 -23.14
C GLN A 354 -2.26 -5.12 -24.21
N ILE A 355 -1.01 -4.87 -23.81
CA ILE A 355 0.13 -4.72 -24.73
C ILE A 355 0.41 -6.03 -25.46
N THR A 356 0.38 -7.18 -24.78
CA THR A 356 0.59 -8.49 -25.42
C THR A 356 -0.53 -8.87 -26.38
N ALA A 357 -1.79 -8.47 -26.11
CA ALA A 357 -2.88 -8.64 -27.07
C ALA A 357 -2.71 -7.75 -28.31
N GLN A 358 -2.16 -6.55 -28.15
CA GLN A 358 -1.85 -5.60 -29.23
C GLN A 358 -0.51 -5.88 -29.93
N ARG A 359 0.27 -6.89 -29.48
CA ARG A 359 1.58 -7.27 -30.02
C ARG A 359 1.70 -8.81 -30.12
N PRO A 360 1.06 -9.43 -31.13
CA PRO A 360 1.14 -10.88 -31.33
C PRO A 360 2.59 -11.36 -31.52
N ASP A 361 3.44 -10.55 -32.15
CA ASP A 361 4.88 -10.76 -32.30
C ASP A 361 5.62 -10.91 -30.97
N VAL A 362 5.24 -10.12 -29.97
CA VAL A 362 5.77 -10.23 -28.60
C VAL A 362 5.17 -11.45 -27.89
N LEU A 363 3.85 -11.64 -27.99
CA LEU A 363 3.15 -12.73 -27.32
C LEU A 363 3.60 -14.11 -27.83
N ASP A 364 3.81 -14.29 -29.12
CA ASP A 364 4.21 -15.57 -29.70
C ASP A 364 5.66 -15.94 -29.32
N ARG A 365 6.55 -14.96 -29.16
CA ARG A 365 7.90 -15.19 -28.58
C ARG A 365 7.84 -15.59 -27.09
N ILE A 366 6.92 -15.01 -26.31
CA ILE A 366 6.66 -15.45 -24.91
C ILE A 366 6.16 -16.90 -24.91
N ARG A 367 5.23 -17.24 -25.81
CA ARG A 367 4.67 -18.60 -25.96
C ARG A 367 5.73 -19.62 -26.30
N GLU A 368 6.58 -19.33 -27.30
CA GLU A 368 7.65 -20.23 -27.71
C GLU A 368 8.61 -20.53 -26.54
N GLU A 369 9.06 -19.49 -25.83
CA GLU A 369 9.93 -19.63 -24.66
C GLU A 369 9.26 -20.47 -23.56
N ASN A 370 7.99 -20.19 -23.25
CA ASN A 370 7.24 -20.87 -22.19
C ASN A 370 6.85 -22.31 -22.51
N LEU A 371 6.56 -22.63 -23.77
CA LEU A 371 6.34 -24.01 -24.25
C LEU A 371 7.63 -24.81 -24.19
N LYS A 372 8.75 -24.22 -24.63
CA LYS A 372 10.07 -24.86 -24.62
C LYS A 372 10.53 -25.21 -23.22
N VAL A 373 10.43 -24.27 -22.27
CA VAL A 373 10.81 -24.51 -20.86
C VAL A 373 9.94 -25.56 -20.17
N ARG A 374 8.69 -25.75 -20.63
CA ARG A 374 7.76 -26.78 -20.15
C ARG A 374 7.80 -28.09 -20.94
N ASN A 375 8.73 -28.25 -21.89
CA ASN A 375 8.81 -29.42 -22.77
C ASN A 375 7.48 -29.73 -23.50
N GLY A 376 6.68 -28.70 -23.81
CA GLY A 376 5.37 -28.81 -24.45
C GLY A 376 4.17 -29.07 -23.54
N ASP A 377 4.35 -29.39 -22.24
CA ASP A 377 3.21 -29.54 -21.33
C ASP A 377 2.73 -28.18 -20.81
N VAL A 378 1.62 -27.70 -21.38
CA VAL A 378 1.00 -26.41 -20.99
C VAL A 378 0.47 -26.38 -19.55
N ASN A 379 0.41 -27.52 -18.85
CA ASN A 379 -0.02 -27.61 -17.45
C ASN A 379 1.16 -27.72 -16.47
N ALA A 380 2.39 -27.94 -16.97
CA ALA A 380 3.56 -28.06 -16.11
C ALA A 380 3.83 -26.77 -15.33
N GLU A 381 4.01 -26.92 -14.03
CA GLU A 381 4.48 -25.88 -13.12
C GLU A 381 5.98 -25.64 -13.34
N LEU A 382 6.45 -24.44 -13.06
CA LEU A 382 7.87 -24.10 -13.18
C LEU A 382 8.61 -24.24 -11.84
N THR A 383 9.87 -24.70 -11.91
CA THR A 383 10.85 -24.43 -10.85
C THR A 383 11.32 -22.98 -10.89
N MET A 384 11.98 -22.52 -9.82
CA MET A 384 12.58 -21.18 -9.80
C MET A 384 13.64 -21.01 -10.90
N ASP A 385 14.48 -22.02 -11.15
CA ASP A 385 15.48 -21.98 -12.24
C ASP A 385 14.82 -21.87 -13.62
N GLN A 386 13.72 -22.60 -13.86
CA GLN A 386 12.97 -22.49 -15.10
C GLN A 386 12.35 -21.10 -15.27
N LEU A 387 11.76 -20.53 -14.22
CA LEU A 387 11.19 -19.18 -14.24
C LEU A 387 12.27 -18.10 -14.45
N GLU A 388 13.44 -18.24 -13.82
CA GLU A 388 14.58 -17.36 -14.03
C GLU A 388 15.16 -17.50 -15.46
N SER A 389 15.06 -18.67 -16.08
CA SER A 389 15.50 -18.94 -17.46
C SER A 389 14.64 -18.31 -18.56
N LEU A 390 13.44 -17.80 -18.24
CA LEU A 390 12.55 -17.10 -19.18
C LEU A 390 13.06 -15.69 -19.54
N THR A 391 14.24 -15.63 -20.16
CA THR A 391 14.98 -14.41 -20.51
C THR A 391 14.16 -13.38 -21.28
N TYR A 392 13.42 -13.78 -22.31
CA TYR A 392 12.60 -12.89 -23.12
C TYR A 392 11.34 -12.46 -22.37
N THR A 393 10.63 -13.39 -21.73
CA THR A 393 9.44 -13.08 -20.91
C THR A 393 9.78 -12.08 -19.79
N ARG A 394 10.95 -12.23 -19.17
CA ARG A 394 11.46 -11.28 -18.16
C ARG A 394 11.83 -9.93 -18.77
N ALA A 395 12.39 -9.89 -19.99
CA ALA A 395 12.64 -8.64 -20.72
C ALA A 395 11.33 -7.89 -21.08
N VAL A 396 10.27 -8.61 -21.49
CA VAL A 396 8.92 -8.05 -21.72
C VAL A 396 8.37 -7.40 -20.44
N VAL A 397 8.45 -8.10 -19.30
CA VAL A 397 8.00 -7.55 -18.00
C VAL A 397 8.83 -6.35 -17.57
N ARG A 398 10.13 -6.34 -17.88
CA ARG A 398 11.01 -5.21 -17.59
C ARG A 398 10.68 -3.98 -18.43
N GLU A 399 10.46 -4.17 -19.74
CA GLU A 399 10.05 -3.10 -20.64
C GLU A 399 8.66 -2.56 -20.27
N LEU A 400 7.73 -3.41 -19.88
CA LEU A 400 6.42 -3.00 -19.35
C LEU A 400 6.57 -2.06 -18.17
N LEU A 401 7.37 -2.43 -17.17
CA LEU A 401 7.58 -1.63 -15.98
C LEU A 401 8.35 -0.31 -16.26
N ARG A 402 9.06 -0.22 -17.39
CA ARG A 402 9.60 1.05 -17.92
C ARG A 402 8.53 1.90 -18.60
N TYR A 403 7.78 1.32 -19.53
CA TYR A 403 6.85 2.00 -20.44
C TYR A 403 5.49 2.36 -19.79
N ARG A 404 5.03 1.56 -18.83
CA ARG A 404 3.82 1.78 -18.01
C ARG A 404 4.16 1.52 -16.53
N PRO A 405 4.96 2.38 -15.89
CA PRO A 405 5.36 2.21 -14.49
C PRO A 405 4.17 2.44 -13.56
N PRO A 406 3.80 1.48 -12.69
CA PRO A 406 2.63 1.62 -11.83
C PRO A 406 2.64 2.86 -10.93
N VAL A 407 3.82 3.25 -10.42
CA VAL A 407 4.01 4.40 -9.54
C VAL A 407 4.85 5.47 -10.24
N LEU A 408 4.22 6.63 -10.49
CA LEU A 408 4.81 7.78 -11.21
C LEU A 408 5.69 8.67 -10.33
N MET A 409 5.39 8.74 -9.03
CA MET A 409 6.05 9.62 -8.07
C MET A 409 5.82 9.13 -6.64
N VAL A 410 6.67 9.54 -5.69
CA VAL A 410 6.51 9.22 -4.26
C VAL A 410 6.64 10.50 -3.43
N PRO A 411 5.64 10.90 -2.61
CA PRO A 411 5.76 12.09 -1.77
C PRO A 411 6.74 11.91 -0.61
N TYR A 412 7.56 12.92 -0.36
CA TYR A 412 8.47 13.02 0.79
C TYR A 412 8.21 14.29 1.60
N LEU A 413 8.37 14.21 2.92
CA LEU A 413 8.36 15.36 3.82
C LEU A 413 9.79 15.87 4.07
N VAL A 414 10.01 17.17 3.89
CA VAL A 414 11.30 17.83 4.15
C VAL A 414 11.47 18.10 5.66
N LYS A 415 12.28 17.28 6.32
CA LYS A 415 12.55 17.33 7.78
C LYS A 415 13.49 18.48 8.17
N LYS A 416 14.42 18.80 7.28
CA LYS A 416 15.44 19.87 7.40
C LYS A 416 15.55 20.57 6.04
N ALA A 417 15.77 21.88 6.04
CA ALA A 417 15.99 22.65 4.81
C ALA A 417 17.04 21.95 3.92
N PHE A 418 16.67 21.67 2.67
CA PHE A 418 17.40 20.72 1.81
C PHE A 418 18.01 21.42 0.60
N PRO A 419 19.35 21.59 0.53
CA PRO A 419 20.03 22.15 -0.64
C PRO A 419 20.01 21.12 -1.80
N ILE A 420 18.85 21.04 -2.47
CA ILE A 420 18.60 20.10 -3.56
C ILE A 420 19.39 20.51 -4.81
N THR A 421 19.65 21.80 -5.00
CA THR A 421 20.58 22.35 -6.01
C THR A 421 21.39 23.48 -5.38
N ASP A 422 22.47 23.89 -6.03
CA ASP A 422 23.34 24.97 -5.54
C ASP A 422 22.60 26.33 -5.51
N SER A 423 21.58 26.49 -6.37
CA SER A 423 20.75 27.69 -6.49
C SER A 423 19.44 27.65 -5.70
N TYR A 424 19.05 26.52 -5.12
CA TYR A 424 17.75 26.38 -4.44
C TYR A 424 17.75 25.38 -3.29
N THR A 425 17.25 25.83 -2.14
CA THR A 425 17.06 25.05 -0.92
C THR A 425 15.57 24.86 -0.64
N VAL A 426 15.10 23.61 -0.58
CA VAL A 426 13.70 23.30 -0.27
C VAL A 426 13.43 23.63 1.21
N PRO A 427 12.40 24.44 1.55
CA PRO A 427 12.09 24.78 2.93
C PRO A 427 11.68 23.57 3.79
N LYS A 428 12.03 23.57 5.08
CA LYS A 428 11.54 22.59 6.05
C LYS A 428 10.01 22.62 6.12
N GLY A 429 9.37 21.44 6.17
CA GLY A 429 7.92 21.29 6.23
C GLY A 429 7.24 21.26 4.85
N SER A 430 7.96 21.55 3.77
CA SER A 430 7.50 21.34 2.40
C SER A 430 7.31 19.86 2.10
N MET A 431 6.42 19.57 1.16
CA MET A 431 6.39 18.29 0.46
C MET A 431 7.37 18.35 -0.72
N LEU A 432 8.07 17.25 -0.98
CA LEU A 432 9.01 17.11 -2.09
C LEU A 432 8.66 15.83 -2.85
N ILE A 433 8.46 15.96 -4.16
CA ILE A 433 7.94 14.90 -5.03
C ILE A 433 8.99 14.56 -6.10
N PRO A 434 9.86 13.55 -5.90
CA PRO A 434 10.60 12.91 -6.98
C PRO A 434 9.64 12.20 -7.93
N THR A 435 9.66 12.57 -9.22
CA THR A 435 9.05 11.75 -10.28
C THR A 435 10.01 10.64 -10.71
N THR A 436 9.45 9.48 -11.04
CA THR A 436 10.18 8.35 -11.66
C THR A 436 9.95 8.30 -13.17
N TYR A 437 8.83 8.85 -13.64
CA TYR A 437 8.34 8.67 -15.02
C TYR A 437 9.31 9.18 -16.09
N LEU A 438 9.80 10.42 -15.96
CA LEU A 438 10.72 11.01 -16.94
C LEU A 438 12.07 10.29 -16.99
N ALA A 439 12.53 9.67 -15.89
CA ALA A 439 13.76 8.87 -15.91
C ALA A 439 13.57 7.57 -16.72
N LEU A 440 12.35 7.03 -16.76
CA LEU A 440 11.98 5.82 -17.50
C LEU A 440 11.67 6.09 -18.99
N HIS A 441 11.44 7.36 -19.34
CA HIS A 441 11.20 7.83 -20.71
C HIS A 441 12.30 8.78 -21.21
N ASP A 442 13.50 8.68 -20.62
CA ASP A 442 14.67 9.50 -20.95
C ASP A 442 15.22 9.13 -22.34
N PRO A 443 15.11 10.00 -23.36
CA PRO A 443 15.51 9.68 -24.74
C PRO A 443 17.02 9.54 -24.94
N ASP A 444 17.85 10.10 -24.04
CA ASP A 444 19.31 9.91 -24.09
C ASP A 444 19.67 8.45 -23.73
N VAL A 445 18.80 7.78 -22.97
CA VAL A 445 18.96 6.41 -22.48
C VAL A 445 18.18 5.43 -23.35
N TYR A 446 16.88 5.64 -23.51
CA TYR A 446 15.99 4.77 -24.28
C TYR A 446 15.63 5.44 -25.60
N GLU A 447 16.22 4.97 -26.71
CA GLU A 447 15.85 5.41 -28.06
C GLU A 447 14.35 5.19 -28.31
N ASN A 448 13.61 6.13 -28.90
CA ASN A 448 12.15 6.03 -29.06
C ASN A 448 11.43 5.60 -27.75
N PRO A 449 11.54 6.38 -26.65
CA PRO A 449 11.13 5.95 -25.30
C PRO A 449 9.63 5.66 -25.19
N ASP A 450 8.81 6.26 -26.04
CA ASP A 450 7.36 6.09 -26.13
C ASP A 450 6.94 4.87 -26.98
N GLN A 451 7.89 4.03 -27.42
CA GLN A 451 7.63 2.73 -28.03
C GLN A 451 7.96 1.61 -27.05
N PHE A 452 7.03 0.66 -26.93
CA PHE A 452 7.24 -0.60 -26.22
C PHE A 452 8.10 -1.54 -27.06
N ASP A 453 9.32 -1.81 -26.60
CA ASP A 453 10.29 -2.67 -27.28
C ASP A 453 11.08 -3.52 -26.25
N PRO A 454 10.74 -4.80 -26.07
CA PRO A 454 11.44 -5.72 -25.17
C PRO A 454 12.89 -6.00 -25.58
N ASP A 455 13.26 -5.84 -26.85
CA ASP A 455 14.58 -6.21 -27.34
C ASP A 455 15.69 -5.31 -26.79
N ARG A 456 15.34 -4.11 -26.30
CA ARG A 456 16.20 -3.24 -25.48
C ARG A 456 16.83 -3.94 -24.28
N TYR A 457 16.08 -4.83 -23.63
CA TYR A 457 16.51 -5.59 -22.46
C TYR A 457 16.89 -7.04 -22.78
N TYR A 458 16.43 -7.59 -23.91
CA TYR A 458 16.74 -8.96 -24.32
C TYR A 458 18.06 -9.09 -25.10
N ILE A 459 18.33 -8.18 -26.05
CA ILE A 459 19.56 -8.14 -26.87
C ILE A 459 20.30 -6.79 -26.82
N GLY A 460 19.64 -5.73 -26.34
CA GLY A 460 20.22 -4.40 -26.19
C GLY A 460 20.99 -4.19 -24.88
N ASP A 461 21.41 -2.94 -24.65
CA ASP A 461 22.24 -2.50 -23.52
C ASP A 461 21.45 -1.81 -22.40
N ALA A 462 20.11 -1.83 -22.43
CA ALA A 462 19.27 -1.02 -21.54
C ALA A 462 19.35 -1.44 -20.06
N GLU A 463 19.84 -2.64 -19.76
CA GLU A 463 20.22 -3.03 -18.39
C GLU A 463 21.37 -2.16 -17.85
N GLU A 464 22.45 -2.00 -18.62
CA GLU A 464 23.63 -1.25 -18.21
C GLU A 464 23.42 0.26 -18.39
N LYS A 465 23.05 0.68 -19.61
CA LYS A 465 22.81 2.09 -19.96
C LYS A 465 21.67 2.69 -19.13
N GLY A 466 20.62 1.89 -18.86
CA GLY A 466 19.45 2.29 -18.09
C GLY A 466 19.55 2.12 -16.57
N ALA A 467 20.64 1.56 -16.03
CA ALA A 467 20.76 1.21 -14.60
C ALA A 467 20.45 2.36 -13.62
N LYS A 468 20.79 3.62 -13.98
CA LYS A 468 20.49 4.80 -13.14
C LYS A 468 19.07 5.35 -13.35
N ASN A 469 18.47 5.03 -14.48
CA ASN A 469 17.21 5.55 -15.02
C ASN A 469 16.01 4.64 -14.68
N TYR A 470 16.24 3.34 -14.47
CA TYR A 470 15.23 2.35 -14.10
C TYR A 470 14.73 2.51 -12.66
N LEU A 471 14.07 3.65 -12.37
CA LEU A 471 13.63 4.08 -11.05
C LEU A 471 12.22 3.57 -10.66
N VAL A 472 11.64 2.62 -11.40
CA VAL A 472 10.30 2.06 -11.10
C VAL A 472 10.21 1.43 -9.70
N PHE A 473 11.33 0.94 -9.16
CA PHE A 473 11.46 0.42 -7.79
C PHE A 473 12.08 1.43 -6.79
N GLY A 474 12.30 2.68 -7.20
CA GLY A 474 12.96 3.71 -6.43
C GLY A 474 14.48 3.55 -6.34
N THR A 475 15.09 4.08 -5.27
CA THR A 475 16.51 3.87 -4.90
C THR A 475 16.70 4.23 -3.42
N GLY A 476 17.83 3.84 -2.82
CA GLY A 476 18.20 4.27 -1.47
C GLY A 476 17.50 3.49 -0.36
N PRO A 477 17.38 4.05 0.86
CA PRO A 477 16.91 3.30 2.05
C PRO A 477 15.49 2.74 1.93
N HIS A 478 14.65 3.34 1.08
CA HIS A 478 13.26 2.94 0.84
C HIS A 478 13.06 2.26 -0.53
N TYR A 479 14.12 1.71 -1.13
CA TYR A 479 14.03 0.90 -2.35
C TYR A 479 12.97 -0.20 -2.23
N CYS A 480 12.30 -0.62 -3.31
CA CYS A 480 11.26 -1.64 -3.22
C CYS A 480 11.81 -2.95 -2.60
N LEU A 481 11.09 -3.52 -1.62
CA LEU A 481 11.47 -4.79 -0.99
C LEU A 481 11.07 -5.99 -1.89
N GLY A 482 9.88 -5.93 -2.48
CA GLY A 482 9.31 -6.98 -3.32
C GLY A 482 9.68 -6.89 -4.81
N GLN A 483 10.74 -6.17 -5.21
CA GLN A 483 11.06 -5.96 -6.62
C GLN A 483 11.27 -7.25 -7.43
N VAL A 484 11.92 -8.26 -6.84
CA VAL A 484 12.17 -9.56 -7.49
C VAL A 484 10.86 -10.36 -7.57
N TYR A 485 10.13 -10.42 -6.46
CA TYR A 485 8.78 -11.00 -6.40
C TYR A 485 7.87 -10.44 -7.50
N ALA A 486 7.74 -9.11 -7.60
CA ALA A 486 6.85 -8.48 -8.58
C ALA A 486 7.21 -8.83 -10.03
N GLN A 487 8.50 -8.81 -10.39
CA GLN A 487 8.96 -9.14 -11.75
C GLN A 487 8.74 -10.63 -12.08
N LEU A 488 9.12 -11.54 -11.17
CA LEU A 488 8.95 -12.97 -11.39
C LEU A 488 7.46 -13.37 -11.39
N ASN A 489 6.65 -12.76 -10.53
CA ASN A 489 5.20 -12.98 -10.47
C ASN A 489 4.50 -12.57 -11.79
N LEU A 490 4.84 -11.42 -12.35
CA LEU A 490 4.32 -10.97 -13.64
C LEU A 490 4.80 -11.86 -14.80
N ALA A 491 6.07 -12.30 -14.78
CA ALA A 491 6.63 -13.18 -15.80
C ALA A 491 5.97 -14.57 -15.78
N LEU A 492 5.75 -15.12 -14.58
CA LEU A 492 5.04 -16.37 -14.35
C LEU A 492 3.59 -16.30 -14.87
N MET A 493 2.87 -15.24 -14.48
CA MET A 493 1.49 -14.98 -14.88
C MET A 493 1.35 -14.93 -16.41
N VAL A 494 2.10 -14.05 -17.08
CA VAL A 494 1.97 -13.89 -18.54
C VAL A 494 2.50 -15.12 -19.28
N GLY A 495 3.58 -15.75 -18.79
CA GLY A 495 4.14 -16.96 -19.36
C GLY A 495 3.16 -18.13 -19.34
N LYS A 496 2.52 -18.40 -18.20
CA LYS A 496 1.50 -19.46 -18.09
C LYS A 496 0.20 -19.10 -18.82
N ALA A 497 -0.25 -17.85 -18.75
CA ALA A 497 -1.40 -17.40 -19.53
C ALA A 497 -1.18 -17.61 -21.02
N SER A 498 0.01 -17.27 -21.54
CA SER A 498 0.33 -17.36 -22.97
C SER A 498 0.13 -18.76 -23.57
N VAL A 499 0.40 -19.82 -22.78
CA VAL A 499 0.29 -21.21 -23.24
C VAL A 499 -1.06 -21.87 -22.93
N GLN A 500 -1.84 -21.32 -22.00
CA GLN A 500 -3.15 -21.85 -21.60
C GLN A 500 -4.35 -21.10 -22.19
N LEU A 501 -4.17 -19.82 -22.54
CA LEU A 501 -5.23 -18.91 -22.95
C LEU A 501 -4.94 -18.26 -24.31
N ASP A 502 -6.02 -17.90 -24.98
CA ASP A 502 -6.04 -16.90 -26.04
C ASP A 502 -6.87 -15.72 -25.55
N TRP A 503 -6.41 -14.50 -25.83
CA TRP A 503 -7.11 -13.28 -25.45
C TRP A 503 -6.99 -12.21 -26.52
N ALA A 504 -8.03 -11.38 -26.62
CA ALA A 504 -8.09 -10.25 -27.52
C ALA A 504 -8.48 -9.00 -26.74
N HIS A 505 -7.72 -7.92 -26.95
CA HIS A 505 -8.06 -6.58 -26.49
C HIS A 505 -8.94 -5.92 -27.55
N HIS A 506 -9.95 -5.17 -27.10
CA HIS A 506 -10.94 -4.50 -27.95
C HIS A 506 -10.78 -2.98 -27.77
N PRO A 507 -9.86 -2.33 -28.51
CA PRO A 507 -9.43 -0.98 -28.18
C PRO A 507 -10.54 0.05 -28.33
N THR A 508 -10.59 0.98 -27.40
CA THR A 508 -11.42 2.18 -27.45
C THR A 508 -10.51 3.41 -27.61
N PRO A 509 -11.05 4.61 -27.91
CA PRO A 509 -10.25 5.84 -27.86
C PRO A 509 -9.55 6.10 -26.51
N LEU A 510 -10.02 5.48 -25.43
CA LEU A 510 -9.54 5.67 -24.06
C LEU A 510 -8.47 4.64 -23.63
N SER A 511 -8.17 3.60 -24.43
CA SER A 511 -7.30 2.49 -23.98
C SER A 511 -5.83 2.90 -23.72
N GLU A 512 -5.33 3.91 -24.44
CA GLU A 512 -3.98 4.46 -24.20
C GLU A 512 -4.00 5.71 -23.32
N GLU A 513 -5.19 6.21 -22.94
CA GLU A 513 -5.29 7.31 -22.00
C GLU A 513 -5.07 6.80 -20.56
N ILE A 514 -4.24 7.51 -19.79
CA ILE A 514 -3.87 7.11 -18.43
C ILE A 514 -4.87 7.66 -17.41
N LYS A 515 -5.54 6.75 -16.69
CA LYS A 515 -6.24 7.02 -15.43
C LYS A 515 -5.23 6.99 -14.29
N VAL A 516 -5.11 8.09 -13.54
CA VAL A 516 -4.32 8.13 -12.31
C VAL A 516 -5.24 7.88 -11.11
N PHE A 517 -4.99 6.79 -10.38
CA PHE A 517 -5.61 6.52 -9.09
C PHE A 517 -4.50 6.48 -8.03
N ALA A 518 -4.36 5.39 -7.26
CA ALA A 518 -3.10 5.14 -6.53
C ALA A 518 -1.94 4.76 -7.47
N THR A 519 -2.27 4.16 -8.62
CA THR A 519 -1.37 3.75 -9.70
C THR A 519 -2.00 4.06 -11.06
N ILE A 520 -1.30 3.77 -12.16
CA ILE A 520 -1.82 4.04 -13.52
C ILE A 520 -2.60 2.85 -14.13
N PHE A 521 -3.74 3.14 -14.73
CA PHE A 521 -4.56 2.17 -15.48
C PHE A 521 -5.04 2.78 -16.81
N PRO A 522 -5.45 1.98 -17.80
CA PRO A 522 -6.23 2.47 -18.95
C PRO A 522 -7.52 3.16 -18.48
N LYS A 523 -7.96 4.24 -19.14
CA LYS A 523 -9.21 4.95 -18.77
C LYS A 523 -10.48 4.13 -19.03
N ASP A 524 -10.44 3.15 -19.94
CA ASP A 524 -11.55 2.22 -20.23
C ASP A 524 -11.51 0.90 -19.44
N ASP A 525 -10.59 0.77 -18.48
CA ASP A 525 -10.43 -0.42 -17.65
C ASP A 525 -10.13 -1.72 -18.44
N CYS A 526 -9.52 -1.58 -19.63
CA CYS A 526 -8.99 -2.65 -20.49
C CYS A 526 -10.06 -3.68 -20.94
N PRO A 527 -10.83 -3.38 -22.00
CA PRO A 527 -11.83 -4.30 -22.55
C PRO A 527 -11.20 -5.54 -23.21
N LEU A 528 -11.32 -6.70 -22.56
CA LEU A 528 -10.74 -7.97 -23.00
C LEU A 528 -11.80 -9.07 -23.16
N THR A 529 -11.47 -10.06 -23.98
CA THR A 529 -12.14 -11.37 -24.05
C THR A 529 -11.10 -12.48 -23.91
N PHE A 530 -11.41 -13.53 -23.15
CA PHE A 530 -10.55 -14.70 -22.93
C PHE A 530 -11.20 -16.01 -23.35
N GLU A 531 -10.44 -16.85 -24.04
CA GLU A 531 -10.79 -18.22 -24.41
C GLU A 531 -9.69 -19.19 -23.97
N LYS A 532 -10.04 -20.47 -23.83
CA LYS A 532 -9.06 -21.53 -23.54
C LYS A 532 -8.35 -21.94 -24.83
N ARG A 533 -7.02 -21.91 -24.84
CA ARG A 533 -6.21 -22.33 -25.99
C ARG A 533 -6.45 -23.82 -26.28
N GLN A 534 -6.74 -24.15 -27.54
CA GLN A 534 -7.06 -25.54 -27.91
C GLN A 534 -5.81 -26.41 -28.07
N ALA A 535 -5.91 -27.67 -27.64
CA ALA A 535 -4.80 -28.64 -27.67
C ALA A 535 -4.27 -28.93 -29.09
N GLU A 536 -5.13 -28.85 -30.11
CA GLU A 536 -4.76 -29.11 -31.50
C GLU A 536 -3.81 -28.03 -32.06
N VAL A 537 -4.00 -26.76 -31.66
CA VAL A 537 -3.09 -25.65 -32.01
C VAL A 537 -1.75 -25.80 -31.29
N ILE A 538 -1.77 -26.29 -30.05
CA ILE A 538 -0.54 -26.59 -29.27
C ILE A 538 0.24 -27.72 -29.96
N MET A 539 -0.41 -28.79 -30.40
CA MET A 539 0.24 -29.87 -31.16
C MET A 539 0.77 -29.40 -32.52
N GLN A 540 0.03 -28.56 -33.26
CA GLN A 540 0.52 -27.99 -34.53
C GLN A 540 1.76 -27.11 -34.36
N ALA A 541 1.84 -26.34 -33.27
CA ALA A 541 3.00 -25.52 -32.93
C ALA A 541 4.22 -26.36 -32.50
N ILE A 542 4.00 -27.43 -31.71
CA ILE A 542 5.07 -28.32 -31.23
C ILE A 542 5.64 -29.18 -32.38
N TYR A 543 4.80 -29.71 -33.26
CA TYR A 543 5.20 -30.73 -34.24
C TYR A 543 5.47 -30.21 -35.66
N GLY A 544 5.27 -28.92 -35.94
CA GLY A 544 5.74 -28.24 -37.16
C GLY A 544 5.24 -28.86 -38.47
N PHE A 545 4.11 -28.35 -38.97
CA PHE A 545 3.34 -28.88 -40.11
C PHE A 545 4.17 -29.55 -41.25
N ARG A 546 4.23 -30.89 -41.22
CA ARG A 546 4.42 -31.75 -42.40
C ARG A 546 3.29 -32.78 -42.44
N GLY A 547 2.18 -32.43 -43.08
CA GLY A 547 1.06 -33.34 -43.25
C GLY A 547 0.01 -32.81 -44.23
N SER A 548 0.11 -33.20 -45.49
CA SER A 548 -1.04 -33.17 -46.40
C SER A 548 -2.18 -34.03 -45.81
N ALA A 549 -3.42 -33.62 -46.08
CA ALA A 549 -4.60 -34.19 -45.44
C ALA A 549 -4.67 -35.73 -45.50
N VAL A 550 -4.80 -36.36 -44.33
CA VAL A 550 -5.34 -37.73 -44.20
C VAL A 550 -6.74 -37.60 -43.62
N VAL A 551 -7.73 -37.65 -44.51
CA VAL A 551 -9.15 -37.70 -44.12
C VAL A 551 -9.47 -39.12 -43.67
N ILE A 552 -9.63 -39.35 -42.37
CA ILE A 552 -10.27 -40.57 -41.86
C ILE A 552 -11.77 -40.30 -41.73
N MET A 553 -12.49 -40.55 -42.81
CA MET A 553 -13.94 -40.74 -42.79
C MET A 553 -14.23 -42.14 -42.25
N ALA A 554 -14.98 -42.22 -41.14
CA ALA A 554 -15.57 -43.47 -40.65
C ALA A 554 -16.98 -43.21 -40.09
N ALA A 555 -17.95 -43.05 -40.99
CA ALA A 555 -19.37 -43.19 -40.64
C ALA A 555 -19.70 -44.68 -40.49
N GLY A 556 -20.43 -45.06 -39.43
CA GLY A 556 -20.65 -46.46 -39.08
C GLY A 556 -21.90 -47.10 -39.71
N ALA A 557 -22.00 -48.43 -39.56
CA ALA A 557 -23.25 -49.18 -39.69
C ALA A 557 -23.13 -50.59 -39.06
N GLY A 558 -24.24 -51.10 -38.49
CA GLY A 558 -24.56 -52.54 -38.60
C GLY A 558 -24.34 -53.47 -37.39
N ARG A 559 -25.38 -53.58 -36.54
CA ARG A 559 -26.00 -54.82 -35.99
C ARG A 559 -25.16 -56.13 -35.86
N GLY A 560 -25.30 -56.82 -34.72
CA GLY A 560 -25.31 -58.30 -34.75
C GLY A 560 -24.98 -59.06 -33.45
N SER A 561 -25.99 -59.78 -32.93
CA SER A 561 -25.94 -61.04 -32.13
C SER A 561 -25.19 -61.16 -30.79
N GLU A 562 -25.89 -61.84 -29.89
CA GLU A 562 -25.49 -62.34 -28.57
C GLU A 562 -24.35 -63.37 -28.62
N HIS A 563 -23.58 -63.49 -27.53
CA HIS A 563 -23.52 -64.76 -26.77
C HIS A 563 -22.87 -64.61 -25.38
N HIS A 564 -23.34 -65.42 -24.43
CA HIS A 564 -22.70 -65.71 -23.15
C HIS A 564 -21.24 -66.22 -23.31
N ASN A 565 -20.34 -65.91 -22.37
CA ASN A 565 -19.99 -66.91 -21.34
C ASN A 565 -19.36 -66.35 -20.06
N THR A 566 -19.47 -67.14 -18.99
CA THR A 566 -18.96 -66.94 -17.64
C THR A 566 -17.49 -67.40 -17.51
N GLY A 567 -16.81 -67.07 -16.40
CA GLY A 567 -15.46 -67.58 -16.14
C GLY A 567 -14.78 -67.01 -14.88
N THR A 568 -15.00 -67.62 -13.72
CA THR A 568 -14.43 -67.19 -12.44
C THR A 568 -13.13 -67.91 -12.06
N SER A 569 -12.27 -67.18 -11.32
CA SER A 569 -11.50 -67.64 -10.14
C SER A 569 -10.09 -68.28 -10.26
N SER A 570 -9.19 -67.75 -9.41
CA SER A 570 -8.39 -68.47 -8.39
C SER A 570 -6.86 -68.66 -8.53
N GLN A 571 -6.16 -68.00 -7.58
CA GLN A 571 -5.15 -68.52 -6.62
C GLN A 571 -3.70 -68.91 -6.98
N ARG A 572 -2.76 -68.23 -6.24
CA ARG A 572 -1.49 -68.71 -5.62
C ARG A 572 -0.29 -69.03 -6.56
N ARG A 573 1.00 -68.79 -6.25
CA ARG A 573 1.72 -68.58 -4.97
C ARG A 573 3.17 -68.06 -5.22
N GLN A 574 3.67 -67.26 -4.27
CA GLN A 574 5.06 -67.07 -3.77
C GLN A 574 6.26 -67.77 -4.46
N LEU A 575 7.40 -67.05 -4.62
CA LEU A 575 8.59 -67.14 -3.73
C LEU A 575 9.72 -66.15 -4.10
N TYR A 576 10.39 -65.57 -3.08
CA TYR A 576 11.68 -64.86 -3.15
C TYR A 576 12.82 -65.83 -2.72
N PRO A 577 14.11 -65.51 -2.96
CA PRO A 577 14.89 -64.89 -1.87
C PRO A 577 15.92 -63.81 -2.30
N ASN A 578 16.28 -62.94 -1.34
CA ASN A 578 17.44 -62.05 -1.39
C ASN A 578 18.75 -62.81 -1.13
N HIS A 579 19.89 -62.19 -1.46
CA HIS A 579 21.09 -62.27 -0.61
C HIS A 579 21.88 -60.95 -0.60
N ASP A 580 22.65 -60.75 0.45
CA ASP A 580 23.06 -59.42 0.96
C ASP A 580 24.56 -59.37 1.34
N SER A 581 25.07 -58.13 1.49
CA SER A 581 26.05 -57.67 2.48
C SER A 581 27.54 -57.40 2.11
N ARG A 582 28.01 -56.24 2.62
CA ARG A 582 29.39 -55.82 3.04
C ARG A 582 30.34 -55.09 2.05
N GLY A 583 30.72 -53.86 2.43
CA GLY A 583 32.03 -53.24 2.16
C GLY A 583 32.91 -53.30 3.44
N PRO A 584 33.80 -52.32 3.74
CA PRO A 584 34.32 -51.16 2.97
C PRO A 584 35.88 -51.14 2.86
N ASP A 585 36.51 -50.15 2.18
CA ASP A 585 37.64 -49.33 2.76
C ASP A 585 38.36 -48.31 1.83
N THR A 586 38.97 -47.30 2.47
CA THR A 586 40.14 -46.44 2.06
C THR A 586 40.11 -45.45 0.87
N ASN A 587 39.89 -44.17 1.22
CA ASN A 587 40.84 -43.03 1.14
C ASN A 587 41.94 -42.97 0.02
N SER A 588 41.92 -41.93 -0.83
CA SER A 588 43.02 -40.94 -0.98
C SER A 588 42.83 -39.94 -2.15
N SER A 589 43.64 -38.88 -2.17
CA SER A 589 43.57 -37.69 -3.02
C SER A 589 44.38 -37.76 -4.33
N ARG A 590 43.95 -37.01 -5.37
CA ARG A 590 44.74 -35.99 -6.11
C ARG A 590 44.09 -35.52 -7.43
N THR A 591 44.26 -34.25 -7.75
CA THR A 591 44.16 -33.61 -9.08
C THR A 591 45.58 -33.48 -9.70
N PRO A 592 45.82 -32.88 -10.90
CA PRO A 592 45.01 -32.63 -12.12
C PRO A 592 45.61 -33.53 -13.27
N PRO A 593 45.91 -33.15 -14.55
CA PRO A 593 45.54 -32.01 -15.41
C PRO A 593 45.14 -32.32 -16.88
N LEU A 594 44.85 -31.22 -17.60
CA LEU A 594 44.76 -30.93 -19.04
C LEU A 594 45.37 -31.86 -20.14
N ALA A 595 44.60 -31.92 -21.24
CA ALA A 595 44.97 -31.60 -22.65
C ALA A 595 45.45 -32.66 -23.69
N HIS A 596 44.76 -32.57 -24.84
CA HIS A 596 45.24 -32.59 -26.23
C HIS A 596 45.49 -33.90 -27.00
N LEU A 597 45.13 -33.82 -28.30
CA LEU A 597 45.65 -34.49 -29.52
C LEU A 597 44.92 -35.69 -30.15
N LEU A 598 44.34 -35.41 -31.33
CA LEU A 598 44.32 -36.21 -32.57
C LEU A 598 43.36 -37.43 -32.66
N SER A 599 42.82 -37.83 -33.82
CA SER A 599 43.11 -37.47 -35.24
C SER A 599 41.86 -37.52 -36.14
N HIS A 600 42.00 -37.06 -37.39
CA HIS A 600 40.95 -37.00 -38.43
C HIS A 600 40.52 -38.37 -38.98
N THR A 601 39.25 -38.49 -39.41
CA THR A 601 38.93 -39.03 -40.74
C THR A 601 37.73 -38.27 -41.34
N THR A 602 37.76 -38.08 -42.65
CA THR A 602 36.93 -37.11 -43.41
C THR A 602 35.75 -37.79 -44.10
N ILE A 603 34.62 -37.08 -44.27
CA ILE A 603 33.89 -36.94 -45.56
C ILE A 603 32.82 -35.84 -45.45
N TYR A 604 32.73 -35.05 -46.52
CA TYR A 604 31.78 -33.99 -46.90
C TYR A 604 30.36 -34.09 -46.30
N ASN A 605 29.65 -33.00 -45.97
CA ASN A 605 29.59 -31.75 -46.74
C ASN A 605 29.39 -30.47 -45.89
N GLN A 606 29.82 -29.32 -46.44
CA GLN A 606 29.75 -27.96 -45.87
C GLN A 606 28.66 -27.10 -46.61
N PRO A 607 28.43 -25.80 -46.29
CA PRO A 607 28.56 -25.07 -45.02
C PRO A 607 27.40 -24.08 -44.72
N THR A 608 27.54 -23.41 -43.58
CA THR A 608 26.87 -22.17 -43.15
C THR A 608 27.45 -20.88 -43.78
N THR A 609 26.63 -19.81 -43.81
CA THR A 609 26.97 -18.37 -43.53
C THR A 609 28.16 -17.66 -44.21
N MET A 610 27.96 -16.46 -44.78
CA MET A 610 28.23 -15.15 -44.13
C MET A 610 28.14 -13.91 -45.06
N ALA A 611 27.99 -12.76 -44.41
CA ALA A 611 27.95 -11.36 -44.87
C ALA A 611 28.80 -10.91 -46.09
N SER A 612 28.31 -9.91 -46.85
CA SER A 612 28.91 -8.56 -46.92
C SER A 612 28.15 -7.55 -47.82
N LYS A 613 28.22 -6.28 -47.39
CA LYS A 613 27.81 -4.96 -47.93
C LYS A 613 27.78 -4.70 -49.46
N THR A 614 26.91 -3.73 -49.83
CA THR A 614 27.00 -2.75 -50.97
C THR A 614 26.89 -3.29 -52.42
N ALA A 615 26.22 -2.69 -53.42
CA ALA A 615 25.75 -1.31 -53.60
C ALA A 615 24.95 -1.10 -54.92
N ILE A 616 23.97 -0.18 -54.88
CA ILE A 616 23.65 0.90 -55.88
C ILE A 616 22.84 0.61 -57.18
N ALA A 617 21.64 1.22 -57.18
CA ALA A 617 20.88 1.92 -58.25
C ALA A 617 20.28 1.19 -59.48
N SER A 618 18.97 1.40 -59.73
CA SER A 618 18.48 2.53 -60.57
C SER A 618 16.94 2.73 -60.50
N ALA A 619 16.47 3.95 -60.80
CA ALA A 619 15.07 4.42 -60.95
C ALA A 619 14.12 4.25 -59.73
N VAL A 620 13.59 5.26 -59.03
CA VAL A 620 13.36 6.71 -59.25
C VAL A 620 12.30 7.07 -60.32
N ARG A 621 11.06 7.36 -59.87
CA ARG A 621 10.26 8.56 -60.23
C ARG A 621 8.94 8.67 -59.43
N ALA A 622 8.53 9.93 -59.16
CA ALA A 622 7.27 10.41 -58.53
C ALA A 622 7.06 10.08 -57.02
N ALA A 623 6.78 11.06 -56.14
CA ALA A 623 6.79 12.52 -56.29
C ALA A 623 7.04 13.27 -54.95
N THR A 624 7.74 14.40 -55.09
CA THR A 624 7.83 15.61 -54.22
C THR A 624 6.46 16.10 -53.68
N ALA A 625 6.32 16.90 -52.62
CA ALA A 625 7.25 17.64 -51.73
C ALA A 625 6.61 17.71 -50.32
N ALA A 626 7.33 17.80 -49.19
CA ALA A 626 8.00 19.00 -48.64
C ALA A 626 8.44 18.67 -47.19
N ARG A 627 9.32 19.39 -46.47
CA ARG A 627 10.10 20.63 -46.67
C ARG A 627 11.55 20.36 -46.14
N ARG A 628 12.48 21.31 -46.27
CA ARG A 628 13.85 21.22 -45.72
C ARG A 628 13.96 21.86 -44.32
N PRO A 629 14.79 21.33 -43.40
CA PRO A 629 15.57 22.13 -42.47
C PRO A 629 16.93 22.50 -43.10
N ALA A 630 17.54 23.60 -42.66
CA ALA A 630 18.94 23.94 -42.94
C ALA A 630 19.69 24.06 -41.62
N ALA A 631 20.82 23.34 -41.51
CA ALA A 631 21.74 23.43 -40.38
C ALA A 631 23.02 24.13 -40.83
N ALA A 632 23.59 24.97 -39.96
CA ALA A 632 25.02 25.08 -39.68
C ALA A 632 25.33 26.39 -38.93
N ALA A 633 26.04 26.27 -37.80
CA ALA A 633 27.33 26.91 -37.53
C ALA A 633 27.57 27.05 -36.02
N ALA A 634 28.67 26.47 -35.53
CA ALA A 634 29.20 26.77 -34.20
C ALA A 634 30.23 27.90 -34.30
N ALA A 635 30.23 28.83 -33.34
CA ALA A 635 31.33 29.75 -33.10
C ALA A 635 31.36 30.19 -31.63
N SER A 636 32.51 30.05 -30.99
CA SER A 636 32.78 30.54 -29.63
C SER A 636 33.34 31.96 -29.67
N CYS A 637 32.84 32.88 -28.83
CA CYS A 637 33.71 33.85 -28.11
C CYS A 637 32.97 34.73 -27.08
N VAL A 638 33.45 34.67 -25.82
CA VAL A 638 34.03 35.79 -25.03
C VAL A 638 33.29 37.16 -24.97
N TYR A 639 32.94 37.55 -23.73
CA TYR A 639 32.80 38.92 -23.16
C TYR A 639 32.11 40.04 -23.97
N ALA A 640 31.02 40.58 -23.41
CA ALA A 640 30.98 41.98 -22.92
C ALA A 640 29.70 42.28 -22.09
N ARG A 641 29.85 43.05 -21.00
CA ARG A 641 28.75 43.89 -20.46
C ARG A 641 28.60 45.12 -21.36
N PRO A 642 27.45 45.81 -21.35
CA PRO A 642 27.44 47.02 -20.53
C PRO A 642 26.15 47.25 -19.73
N SER A 643 26.31 48.08 -18.71
CA SER A 643 25.26 48.66 -17.88
C SER A 643 24.73 49.98 -18.45
N ALA A 644 23.51 50.35 -18.03
CA ALA A 644 23.11 51.67 -17.51
C ALA A 644 21.98 52.45 -18.23
N SER A 645 21.19 53.10 -17.36
CA SER A 645 20.47 54.37 -17.58
C SER A 645 19.21 54.45 -18.46
N ARG A 646 18.07 54.20 -17.80
CA ARG A 646 17.14 55.26 -17.34
C ARG A 646 16.92 56.46 -18.30
N ALA A 647 15.72 56.52 -18.90
CA ALA A 647 15.10 57.77 -19.33
C ALA A 647 13.60 57.76 -18.97
N LEU A 648 13.14 58.81 -18.27
CA LEU A 648 11.73 59.14 -18.11
C LEU A 648 11.34 60.09 -19.25
N MET A 649 10.14 59.95 -19.81
CA MET A 649 9.40 61.13 -20.29
C MET A 649 7.89 60.88 -20.28
N THR A 650 7.16 61.87 -19.79
CA THR A 650 5.70 61.93 -19.67
C THR A 650 5.14 62.96 -20.66
N THR A 651 3.95 62.72 -21.25
CA THR A 651 2.96 63.77 -21.60
C THR A 651 1.62 63.19 -22.08
N ALA A 652 0.66 63.15 -21.14
CA ALA A 652 -0.73 63.63 -21.23
C ALA A 652 -1.47 63.81 -22.59
N ALA A 653 -2.69 63.21 -22.69
CA ALA A 653 -4.01 63.88 -22.62
C ALA A 653 -5.09 63.62 -23.71
N ALA A 654 -6.34 63.61 -23.22
CA ALA A 654 -7.65 63.88 -23.84
C ALA A 654 -8.40 62.79 -24.67
N ALA A 655 -9.76 62.69 -24.66
CA ALA A 655 -10.80 62.87 -23.61
C ALA A 655 -12.23 62.55 -24.14
N ALA A 656 -13.01 61.70 -23.42
CA ALA A 656 -14.50 61.70 -23.21
C ALA A 656 -15.49 61.85 -24.41
N PRO A 657 -16.85 61.83 -24.26
CA PRO A 657 -17.79 61.48 -23.15
C PRO A 657 -18.71 60.25 -23.46
N ALA A 658 -19.39 59.53 -22.53
CA ALA A 658 -20.51 59.83 -21.59
C ALA A 658 -21.87 60.17 -22.29
N ALA A 659 -23.10 59.77 -21.91
CA ALA A 659 -23.75 58.89 -20.89
C ALA A 659 -25.25 58.66 -21.34
N PRO A 660 -26.35 58.46 -20.54
CA PRO A 660 -26.54 58.07 -19.12
C PRO A 660 -27.74 57.09 -18.78
N THR A 661 -27.84 56.70 -17.50
CA THR A 661 -29.02 56.36 -16.64
C THR A 661 -30.26 55.55 -17.13
N ARG A 662 -30.67 54.57 -16.28
CA ARG A 662 -31.81 54.76 -15.33
C ARG A 662 -31.85 53.72 -14.19
N ILE A 663 -32.41 54.16 -13.06
CA ILE A 663 -32.69 53.39 -11.83
C ILE A 663 -34.20 53.11 -11.80
N PHE A 664 -34.63 51.94 -11.31
CA PHE A 664 -35.93 51.79 -10.66
C PHE A 664 -35.83 50.79 -9.50
N ALA A 665 -36.55 51.08 -8.42
CA ALA A 665 -36.66 50.25 -7.23
C ALA A 665 -38.13 49.84 -7.02
N THR A 666 -38.36 48.66 -6.46
CA THR A 666 -39.65 48.20 -5.93
C THR A 666 -39.43 47.38 -4.66
N SER A 667 -40.35 47.47 -3.70
CA SER A 667 -40.15 46.97 -2.34
C SER A 667 -41.22 45.96 -1.89
N ILE A 668 -40.79 45.07 -0.97
CA ILE A 668 -41.54 44.44 0.14
C ILE A 668 -42.83 43.64 -0.18
N ALA A 669 -42.74 42.33 0.06
CA ALA A 669 -43.69 41.51 0.86
C ALA A 669 -42.97 40.19 1.23
N SER A 670 -42.40 40.03 2.43
CA SER A 670 -43.05 39.61 3.69
C SER A 670 -43.66 38.20 3.65
N CYS A 671 -42.95 37.24 4.27
CA CYS A 671 -43.58 36.35 5.24
C CYS A 671 -42.54 35.81 6.25
N ARG A 672 -42.99 35.59 7.50
CA ARG A 672 -42.22 35.06 8.64
C ARG A 672 -42.19 33.51 8.56
N ASP A 673 -41.41 32.72 9.30
CA ASP A 673 -41.03 32.77 10.72
C ASP A 673 -39.79 31.89 11.03
N ALA A 674 -39.41 31.84 12.33
CA ALA A 674 -38.43 30.97 13.01
C ALA A 674 -36.98 31.48 13.14
N ALA A 675 -36.46 31.44 14.37
CA ALA A 675 -35.26 32.15 14.82
C ALA A 675 -34.03 31.23 14.99
N PRO A 676 -32.80 31.75 14.80
CA PRO A 676 -31.57 31.03 15.12
C PRO A 676 -31.12 31.29 16.57
N LEU A 677 -30.91 30.22 17.35
CA LEU A 677 -30.30 30.31 18.68
C LEU A 677 -28.77 30.42 18.58
N LEU A 678 -28.23 31.52 19.12
CA LEU A 678 -26.80 31.81 19.21
C LEU A 678 -26.09 30.88 20.21
N LEU A 679 -25.07 30.15 19.75
CA LEU A 679 -24.06 29.55 20.64
C LEU A 679 -22.87 30.51 20.79
N LYS A 680 -22.65 31.05 21.99
CA LYS A 680 -21.47 31.88 22.30
C LYS A 680 -20.25 31.01 22.61
N SER A 681 -19.07 31.42 22.15
CA SER A 681 -17.80 30.82 22.56
C SER A 681 -17.39 31.26 23.96
N ALA A 682 -16.73 30.39 24.72
CA ALA A 682 -15.97 30.75 25.92
C ALA A 682 -14.57 30.14 25.85
N ALA A 683 -13.55 30.90 26.26
CA ALA A 683 -12.15 30.50 26.19
C ALA A 683 -11.74 29.60 27.37
N VAL A 684 -10.75 28.74 27.16
CA VAL A 684 -10.21 27.83 28.18
C VAL A 684 -8.95 28.42 28.80
N ALA A 685 -8.95 28.62 30.12
CA ALA A 685 -7.76 28.85 30.93
C ALA A 685 -7.35 27.56 31.66
N ALA A 686 -6.06 27.43 31.99
CA ALA A 686 -5.50 26.20 32.54
C ALA A 686 -5.95 25.91 33.98
N GLY A 687 -6.38 24.67 34.24
CA GLY A 687 -6.75 24.15 35.56
C GLY A 687 -6.86 22.62 35.51
N ALA A 688 -6.59 21.95 36.63
CA ALA A 688 -6.45 20.49 36.71
C ALA A 688 -7.68 19.72 36.20
N ARG A 689 -7.46 18.63 35.46
CA ARG A 689 -8.52 17.75 34.94
C ARG A 689 -9.29 17.09 36.08
N ARG A 690 -10.48 17.61 36.41
CA ARG A 690 -11.54 16.84 37.08
C ARG A 690 -12.41 16.23 35.97
N TYR A 691 -12.54 14.90 35.95
CA TYR A 691 -13.51 14.23 35.09
C TYR A 691 -14.91 14.48 35.66
N SER A 692 -15.75 15.22 34.94
CA SER A 692 -17.18 15.30 35.27
C SER A 692 -17.86 13.98 34.91
N VAL A 693 -18.51 13.37 35.90
CA VAL A 693 -19.34 12.17 35.73
C VAL A 693 -20.73 12.59 35.21
N ASP A 694 -21.48 11.60 34.72
CA ASP A 694 -22.91 11.63 34.35
C ASP A 694 -23.26 11.75 32.86
N ALA A 695 -22.96 10.67 32.15
CA ALA A 695 -23.95 10.06 31.25
C ALA A 695 -24.41 8.74 31.91
N ALA A 696 -25.72 8.54 32.06
CA ALA A 696 -26.28 7.37 32.73
C ALA A 696 -25.82 6.07 32.04
N SER A 697 -25.02 5.26 32.75
CA SER A 697 -24.65 3.91 32.29
C SER A 697 -25.79 2.96 32.66
N PRO A 698 -26.20 2.02 31.79
CA PRO A 698 -27.22 1.01 32.12
C PRO A 698 -26.72 -0.06 33.11
N THR A 699 -25.50 0.08 33.62
CA THR A 699 -24.77 -0.87 34.46
C THR A 699 -24.70 -0.39 35.92
N ARG A 700 -24.83 -1.29 36.89
CA ARG A 700 -24.66 -0.95 38.32
C ARG A 700 -23.22 -0.50 38.59
N ILE A 701 -23.03 0.68 39.16
CA ILE A 701 -21.71 1.10 39.65
C ILE A 701 -21.48 0.45 41.01
N TRP A 702 -20.33 -0.19 41.18
CA TRP A 702 -19.88 -0.77 42.45
C TRP A 702 -18.83 0.13 43.09
N THR A 703 -18.86 0.25 44.41
CA THR A 703 -17.84 0.92 45.23
C THR A 703 -16.91 -0.08 45.91
N PHE A 704 -15.79 0.38 46.47
CA PHE A 704 -14.92 -0.45 47.32
C PHE A 704 -15.71 -1.19 48.42
N ALA A 705 -16.62 -0.48 49.10
CA ALA A 705 -17.44 -1.04 50.18
C ALA A 705 -18.43 -2.12 49.70
N ASP A 706 -19.00 -1.98 48.49
CA ASP A 706 -19.87 -3.01 47.89
C ASP A 706 -19.08 -4.30 47.63
N ILE A 707 -17.88 -4.18 47.08
CA ILE A 707 -17.02 -5.32 46.73
C ILE A 707 -16.49 -5.99 47.99
N GLN A 708 -15.99 -5.22 48.95
CA GLN A 708 -15.52 -5.74 50.23
C GLN A 708 -16.64 -6.48 50.97
N LYS A 709 -17.84 -5.88 51.08
CA LYS A 709 -19.00 -6.56 51.66
C LYS A 709 -19.34 -7.86 50.93
N GLN A 710 -19.36 -7.85 49.60
CA GLN A 710 -19.65 -9.04 48.80
C GLN A 710 -18.60 -10.15 48.97
N LEU A 711 -17.33 -9.82 49.16
CA LEU A 711 -16.27 -10.79 49.45
C LEU A 711 -16.38 -11.35 50.88
N ASP A 712 -16.70 -10.50 51.86
CA ASP A 712 -16.78 -10.88 53.27
C ASP A 712 -18.03 -11.69 53.62
N THR A 713 -19.19 -11.35 53.04
CA THR A 713 -20.47 -12.02 53.35
C THR A 713 -20.86 -13.09 52.33
N ASN A 714 -20.36 -13.00 51.09
CA ASN A 714 -20.75 -13.85 49.96
C ASN A 714 -22.28 -13.97 49.81
N GLU A 715 -23.00 -12.87 50.06
CA GLU A 715 -24.47 -12.79 50.07
C GLU A 715 -25.10 -13.19 48.72
N ASP A 716 -24.47 -12.83 47.60
CA ASP A 716 -24.95 -13.16 46.26
C ASP A 716 -23.96 -14.05 45.48
N LYS A 717 -24.23 -15.36 45.45
CA LYS A 717 -23.44 -16.37 44.71
C LYS A 717 -23.56 -16.28 43.19
N ASN A 718 -24.31 -15.31 42.65
CA ASN A 718 -24.40 -15.05 41.22
C ASN A 718 -23.50 -13.89 40.75
N VAL A 719 -22.78 -13.22 41.65
CA VAL A 719 -21.81 -12.17 41.29
C VAL A 719 -20.45 -12.80 40.95
N VAL A 720 -19.89 -12.42 39.80
CA VAL A 720 -18.54 -12.81 39.35
C VAL A 720 -17.72 -11.55 39.09
N PHE A 721 -16.59 -11.39 39.79
CA PHE A 721 -15.65 -10.31 39.56
C PHE A 721 -14.73 -10.64 38.38
N VAL A 722 -14.61 -9.70 37.44
CA VAL A 722 -13.82 -9.87 36.21
C VAL A 722 -12.75 -8.80 36.12
N ASP A 723 -11.49 -9.21 36.22
CA ASP A 723 -10.34 -8.37 35.94
C ASP A 723 -10.06 -8.33 34.43
N VAL A 724 -10.09 -7.14 33.83
CA VAL A 724 -9.83 -6.96 32.40
C VAL A 724 -8.47 -6.35 32.08
N ARG A 725 -7.55 -6.41 33.05
CA ARG A 725 -6.12 -6.14 32.85
C ARG A 725 -5.43 -7.28 32.12
N GLU A 726 -4.25 -6.99 31.57
CA GLU A 726 -3.42 -8.01 30.92
C GLU A 726 -2.73 -8.92 31.97
N PRO A 727 -2.48 -10.22 31.70
CA PRO A 727 -1.85 -11.13 32.66
C PRO A 727 -0.47 -10.69 33.19
N VAL A 728 0.23 -9.78 32.49
CA VAL A 728 1.45 -9.11 32.99
C VAL A 728 1.14 -8.20 34.18
N GLU A 729 0.08 -7.38 34.09
CA GLU A 729 -0.33 -6.46 35.15
C GLU A 729 -0.75 -7.23 36.42
N LEU A 730 -1.41 -8.39 36.26
CA LEU A 730 -1.80 -9.25 37.38
C LEU A 730 -0.60 -9.92 38.07
N ARG A 731 0.46 -10.26 37.34
CA ARG A 731 1.70 -10.79 37.94
C ARG A 731 2.48 -9.74 38.73
N GLU A 732 2.42 -8.47 38.32
CA GLU A 732 3.05 -7.37 39.04
C GLU A 732 2.32 -6.98 40.32
N THR A 733 0.98 -6.93 40.30
CA THR A 733 0.20 -6.36 41.40
C THR A 733 -0.68 -7.35 42.16
N GLY A 734 -0.92 -8.55 41.62
CA GLY A 734 -2.03 -9.41 42.04
C GLY A 734 -3.38 -8.93 41.52
N LYS A 735 -4.46 -9.59 41.97
CA LYS A 735 -5.85 -9.33 41.61
C LYS A 735 -6.75 -9.28 42.86
N ILE A 736 -7.99 -8.81 42.70
CA ILE A 736 -9.03 -8.89 43.74
C ILE A 736 -9.36 -10.38 43.97
N PRO A 737 -9.45 -10.86 45.23
CA PRO A 737 -9.70 -12.27 45.52
C PRO A 737 -10.92 -12.85 44.81
N GLY A 738 -10.78 -14.06 44.27
CA GLY A 738 -11.85 -14.76 43.56
C GLY A 738 -12.19 -14.18 42.18
N ALA A 739 -11.52 -13.12 41.72
CA ALA A 739 -11.74 -12.59 40.37
C ALA A 739 -11.15 -13.52 39.30
N ILE A 740 -11.88 -13.66 38.19
CA ILE A 740 -11.37 -14.27 36.95
C ILE A 740 -10.71 -13.19 36.07
N ASN A 741 -9.81 -13.58 35.16
CA ASN A 741 -9.13 -12.65 34.26
C ASN A 741 -9.53 -12.87 32.81
N ILE A 742 -10.15 -11.84 32.21
CA ILE A 742 -10.53 -11.81 30.79
C ILE A 742 -9.91 -10.53 30.17
N PRO A 743 -8.71 -10.60 29.56
CA PRO A 743 -7.97 -9.42 29.10
C PRO A 743 -8.64 -8.80 27.86
N VAL A 744 -9.39 -7.71 28.07
CA VAL A 744 -10.18 -7.06 27.01
C VAL A 744 -9.33 -6.21 26.04
N THR A 745 -8.03 -5.97 26.31
CA THR A 745 -7.17 -5.26 25.36
C THR A 745 -6.66 -6.18 24.25
N THR A 746 -6.20 -7.39 24.62
CA THR A 746 -5.65 -8.38 23.67
C THR A 746 -6.70 -9.36 23.14
N ALA A 747 -7.76 -9.64 23.91
CA ALA A 747 -8.79 -10.61 23.56
C ALA A 747 -10.22 -10.01 23.65
N VAL A 748 -10.46 -8.93 22.89
CA VAL A 748 -11.75 -8.18 22.85
C VAL A 748 -12.97 -9.10 22.59
N GLN A 749 -12.79 -10.17 21.81
CA GLN A 749 -13.85 -11.08 21.39
C GLN A 749 -14.24 -12.13 22.45
N SER A 750 -13.52 -12.25 23.56
CA SER A 750 -13.69 -13.35 24.52
C SER A 750 -15.06 -13.46 25.17
N LEU A 751 -15.84 -12.39 25.20
CA LEU A 751 -17.22 -12.42 25.70
C LEU A 751 -18.21 -12.98 24.66
N HIS A 752 -17.81 -13.05 23.38
CA HIS A 752 -18.64 -13.45 22.24
C HIS A 752 -18.31 -14.85 21.68
N VAL A 753 -17.22 -15.49 22.11
CA VAL A 753 -16.87 -16.87 21.68
C VAL A 753 -17.83 -17.93 22.25
N PRO A 754 -17.96 -19.10 21.61
CA PRO A 754 -18.60 -20.29 22.17
C PRO A 754 -17.98 -20.73 23.51
N GLU A 755 -18.72 -21.51 24.30
CA GLU A 755 -18.30 -21.92 25.65
C GLU A 755 -17.07 -22.85 25.63
N GLN A 756 -17.03 -23.78 24.68
CA GLN A 756 -15.89 -24.68 24.49
C GLN A 756 -14.60 -23.92 24.13
N GLU A 757 -14.68 -22.95 23.22
CA GLU A 757 -13.54 -22.11 22.84
C GLU A 757 -13.10 -21.19 23.99
N PHE A 758 -14.04 -20.72 24.82
CA PHE A 758 -13.71 -19.96 26.03
C PHE A 758 -12.93 -20.80 27.04
N GLU A 759 -13.37 -22.03 27.32
CA GLU A 759 -12.71 -22.92 28.26
C GLU A 759 -11.31 -23.33 27.76
N GLU A 760 -11.14 -23.57 26.46
CA GLU A 760 -9.83 -23.82 25.85
C GLU A 760 -8.86 -22.63 25.97
N MET A 761 -9.36 -21.38 25.83
CA MET A 761 -8.56 -20.17 25.97
C MET A 761 -8.16 -19.85 27.42
N TYR A 762 -9.05 -20.10 28.38
CA TYR A 762 -8.92 -19.59 29.75
C TYR A 762 -8.70 -20.66 30.83
N GLY A 763 -8.92 -21.94 30.52
CA GLY A 763 -8.78 -23.04 31.48
C GLY A 763 -9.86 -23.07 32.57
N TYR A 764 -10.94 -22.32 32.41
CA TYR A 764 -12.10 -22.32 33.30
C TYR A 764 -13.39 -22.05 32.51
N GLU A 765 -14.52 -22.57 33.00
CA GLU A 765 -15.83 -22.42 32.37
C GLU A 765 -16.24 -20.95 32.21
N ARG A 766 -16.87 -20.61 31.08
CA ARG A 766 -17.39 -19.27 30.84
C ARG A 766 -18.50 -18.95 31.84
N PRO A 767 -18.50 -17.78 32.50
CA PRO A 767 -19.62 -17.38 33.35
C PRO A 767 -20.97 -17.43 32.60
N GLY A 768 -21.97 -18.07 33.19
CA GLY A 768 -23.32 -18.16 32.60
C GLY A 768 -23.95 -16.78 32.35
N LYS A 769 -24.87 -16.71 31.39
CA LYS A 769 -25.58 -15.45 31.01
C LYS A 769 -26.52 -14.94 32.10
N ASP A 770 -26.85 -15.79 33.06
CA ASP A 770 -27.59 -15.54 34.30
C ASP A 770 -26.76 -14.85 35.39
N LYS A 771 -25.41 -14.89 35.29
CA LYS A 771 -24.50 -14.33 36.30
C LYS A 771 -24.35 -12.82 36.14
N THR A 772 -24.20 -12.13 37.28
CA THR A 772 -23.88 -10.71 37.34
C THR A 772 -22.37 -10.52 37.20
N LEU A 773 -21.93 -10.00 36.05
CA LEU A 773 -20.51 -9.72 35.82
C LEU A 773 -20.13 -8.33 36.32
N VAL A 774 -19.14 -8.24 37.23
CA VAL A 774 -18.65 -6.97 37.77
C VAL A 774 -17.22 -6.73 37.28
N PHE A 775 -17.08 -5.80 36.33
CA PHE A 775 -15.81 -5.54 35.67
C PHE A 775 -14.96 -4.52 36.41
N TYR A 776 -13.66 -4.77 36.51
CA TYR A 776 -12.65 -3.82 36.97
C TYR A 776 -11.38 -3.91 36.12
N CYS A 777 -10.56 -2.87 36.16
CA CYS A 777 -9.27 -2.86 35.47
C CYS A 777 -8.22 -2.13 36.31
N LYS A 778 -7.22 -1.47 35.69
CA LYS A 778 -6.26 -0.63 36.44
C LYS A 778 -6.92 0.65 37.01
N ALA A 779 -7.68 1.39 36.19
CA ALA A 779 -8.17 2.74 36.52
C ALA A 779 -9.56 3.05 35.92
N GLY A 780 -10.49 2.10 35.94
CA GLY A 780 -11.89 2.25 35.49
C GLY A 780 -12.13 2.25 33.96
N VAL A 781 -11.20 2.77 33.16
CA VAL A 781 -11.40 3.01 31.71
C VAL A 781 -11.75 1.74 30.92
N ARG A 782 -10.98 0.65 31.09
CA ARG A 782 -11.23 -0.63 30.40
C ARG A 782 -12.47 -1.35 30.95
N ALA A 783 -12.74 -1.22 32.24
CA ALA A 783 -13.89 -1.85 32.90
C ALA A 783 -15.23 -1.44 32.27
N ARG A 784 -15.42 -0.15 31.99
CA ARG A 784 -16.61 0.36 31.27
C ARG A 784 -16.75 -0.20 29.87
N THR A 785 -15.64 -0.39 29.16
CA THR A 785 -15.63 -0.97 27.80
C THR A 785 -16.02 -2.44 27.84
N ALA A 786 -15.45 -3.20 28.79
CA ALA A 786 -15.78 -4.60 29.03
C ALA A 786 -17.26 -4.81 29.42
N ALA A 787 -17.79 -3.95 30.29
CA ALA A 787 -19.19 -3.96 30.67
C ALA A 787 -20.13 -3.76 29.46
N GLY A 788 -19.80 -2.83 28.56
CA GLY A 788 -20.53 -2.64 27.30
C GLY A 788 -20.46 -3.85 26.37
N LEU A 789 -19.30 -4.52 26.28
CA LEU A 789 -19.12 -5.76 25.51
C LEU A 789 -19.92 -6.93 26.10
N ALA A 790 -20.03 -7.04 27.42
CA ALA A 790 -20.83 -8.06 28.08
C ALA A 790 -22.33 -7.90 27.81
N LEU A 791 -22.84 -6.66 27.88
CA LEU A 791 -24.22 -6.35 27.49
C LEU A 791 -24.48 -6.73 26.02
N HIS A 792 -23.55 -6.39 25.11
CA HIS A 792 -23.65 -6.75 23.69
C HIS A 792 -23.61 -8.26 23.44
N ALA A 793 -22.84 -9.00 24.25
CA ALA A 793 -22.76 -10.45 24.23
C ALA A 793 -23.94 -11.15 24.93
N GLY A 794 -24.94 -10.42 25.42
CA GLY A 794 -26.18 -10.98 25.97
C GLY A 794 -26.19 -11.28 27.47
N TRP A 795 -25.24 -10.76 28.26
CA TRP A 795 -25.44 -10.71 29.72
C TRP A 795 -26.43 -9.60 30.07
N THR A 796 -27.41 -9.90 30.93
CA THR A 796 -28.47 -8.94 31.31
C THR A 796 -28.14 -8.15 32.58
N SER A 797 -27.30 -8.71 33.46
CA SER A 797 -26.85 -8.07 34.71
C SER A 797 -25.36 -7.80 34.66
N VAL A 798 -24.98 -6.52 34.60
CA VAL A 798 -23.58 -6.10 34.46
C VAL A 798 -23.29 -4.90 35.37
N GLY A 799 -22.13 -4.96 36.05
CA GLY A 799 -21.62 -3.91 36.93
C GLY A 799 -20.23 -3.40 36.56
N GLU A 800 -19.93 -2.18 36.98
CA GLU A 800 -18.64 -1.49 36.79
C GLU A 800 -18.04 -1.08 38.14
N TYR A 801 -16.82 -1.52 38.44
CA TYR A 801 -16.02 -0.91 39.52
C TYR A 801 -15.11 0.18 38.95
N ARG A 802 -15.58 1.43 39.04
CA ARG A 802 -14.91 2.59 38.42
C ARG A 802 -13.59 2.98 39.11
N GLY A 803 -13.53 2.85 40.44
CA GLY A 803 -12.28 3.01 41.19
C GLY A 803 -11.22 1.99 40.76
N SER A 804 -11.65 0.76 40.49
CA SER A 804 -10.81 -0.29 39.92
C SER A 804 -9.57 -0.58 40.79
N TRP A 805 -8.53 -1.20 40.24
CA TRP A 805 -7.35 -1.63 41.01
C TRP A 805 -6.67 -0.50 41.81
N LEU A 806 -6.61 0.73 41.28
CA LEU A 806 -6.00 1.85 42.01
C LEU A 806 -6.76 2.20 43.29
N ASP A 807 -8.09 2.27 43.22
CA ASP A 807 -8.95 2.49 44.41
C ASP A 807 -8.89 1.29 45.37
N TRP A 808 -8.83 0.06 44.85
CA TRP A 808 -8.66 -1.15 45.66
C TRP A 808 -7.35 -1.13 46.46
N ALA A 809 -6.25 -0.73 45.82
CA ALA A 809 -4.94 -0.61 46.45
C ALA A 809 -4.84 0.57 47.42
N GLU A 810 -5.48 1.71 47.11
CA GLU A 810 -5.52 2.91 47.96
C GLU A 810 -6.28 2.62 49.27
N ASN A 811 -7.39 1.88 49.21
CA ASN A 811 -8.15 1.43 50.38
C ASN A 811 -7.57 0.17 51.06
N GLN A 812 -6.37 -0.29 50.66
CA GLN A 812 -5.67 -1.46 51.23
C GLN A 812 -6.49 -2.76 51.19
N GLY A 813 -7.29 -2.94 50.14
CA GLY A 813 -8.10 -4.15 49.95
C GLY A 813 -7.26 -5.42 49.85
N PRO A 814 -7.75 -6.59 50.31
CA PRO A 814 -7.05 -7.87 50.20
C PRO A 814 -6.60 -8.20 48.77
N VAL A 815 -5.45 -8.85 48.60
CA VAL A 815 -4.86 -9.15 47.29
C VAL A 815 -4.56 -10.64 47.14
N GLU A 816 -5.09 -11.24 46.07
CA GLU A 816 -4.72 -12.59 45.63
C GLU A 816 -3.52 -12.50 44.68
N LYS A 817 -2.41 -13.16 45.02
CA LYS A 817 -1.22 -13.22 44.18
C LYS A 817 -1.40 -14.26 43.06
N VAL A 818 -1.15 -13.84 41.82
CA VAL A 818 -1.25 -14.71 40.65
C VAL A 818 0.11 -15.38 40.40
N ASN A 819 0.23 -16.64 40.78
CA ASN A 819 1.39 -17.47 40.45
C ASN A 819 1.30 -17.91 38.98
N GLY A 820 2.44 -17.93 38.27
CA GLY A 820 2.48 -18.09 36.81
C GLY A 820 2.21 -19.51 36.29
N GLY A 821 0.96 -19.97 36.36
CA GLY A 821 0.45 -21.15 35.65
C GLY A 821 -0.73 -20.75 34.76
N LYS A 822 -0.56 -21.00 33.44
CA LYS A 822 -1.48 -20.70 32.32
C LYS A 822 -2.28 -19.41 32.42
#